data_AF-A0A9W8ISQ3-F1
#
_entry.id   AF-A0A9W8ISQ3-F1
#
_cell.length_a   1.000
_cell.length_b   1.000
_cell.length_c   1.000
_cell.angle_alpha   90.00
_cell.angle_beta   90.00
_cell.angle_gamma   90.00
#
_symmetry.space_group_name_H-M   'P 1'
#
loop_
_entity.id
_entity.type
_entity.pdbx_description
1 polymer ?
#
loop_
_entity_poly.entity_id
_entity_poly.type
_entity_poly.pdbx_seq_one_letter_code
_entity_poly.pdbx_strand_id
1 'polypeptide(L)'
;MSNTLQFTAISGVNNEDAVCYILEIDEAKILLDCGSYEDYSGETLAQLQRVARQVDAVLLSHPDAAHLGAYPLAFSRYGMTCPAYATQAAHLMGRLCMQDVVRSLKAREEFVLFDERDVDAAFENITPLQYSQPKTLSGKHSDIVITAYAAGHSIGGAIWTISNGAEVVLYAIDFNQMNEKHLNRCSLMEGSTGTVASRLMRPSLLITDSYNALYKLPTRAKRAECFLDSINSAVKRGGNVLVPVDSTARVLEIAYVINEWWPKDKRRRDSHALFLLARCGRKTKSFAQSLVGWMADSIESQLSDKDGKPFELRHVTVVQSMDELDRKMRSDPKSRTRARKAVVLATLEGMSLGYSQELFVRWASDKGNAIVLPQRGPPKSPTRDLFNKWWEHTQGNLPRNSPMKLVAPTLLPGAEVQVTIKRRVPLEGNELDEWIALDKRRKEQEAARDAILQRNRTMLDSDDMSSNGDSDDEETRDMGIVPTVREVDVEAFSEIDLEMERLRGGQSYDLYVKDRGRVRGLDMQNQSYCMFPFQEKIRRVDEYGEIYDLEKYMQVEETDDVDFVPEAENAYESEPEDANDSRPTKSVMERIRVEVKCKVSFVDMEGRADGTSVSNILVQIIPKRLVLVHGTNASTQALADYCRDPQVPVTKDIYTPGIGEILNVSSGLNAYKVKLTDALFKQIQLANVQGSMLGYVSGRIKYAQNDEVPVLDVDSSGMAKAWLPPTFIGDSKLSLLRSVLESRGIPARFDSEGTLVCDNAIAIRRTVNKNSKTDAIRIQGNPTTEYYLIRSIVYEHFATV
;
A
#
# COMPACT_ATOMS: atom_id res chain seq x y z
N MET A 1 28.58 -0.14 16.94
CA MET A 1 28.28 -0.82 15.67
C MET A 1 28.24 0.25 14.59
N SER A 2 28.75 -0.02 13.38
CA SER A 2 28.55 0.90 12.26
C SER A 2 27.12 0.75 11.79
N ASN A 3 26.31 1.81 11.86
CA ASN A 3 24.94 1.76 11.39
C ASN A 3 24.94 1.67 9.86
N THR A 4 24.50 0.53 9.32
CA THR A 4 24.40 0.35 7.87
C THR A 4 22.98 0.64 7.41
N LEU A 5 22.85 1.58 6.48
CA LEU A 5 21.60 1.93 5.84
C LEU A 5 21.74 1.74 4.34
N GLN A 6 20.98 0.80 3.78
CA GLN A 6 20.92 0.57 2.33
C GLN A 6 19.50 0.68 1.82
N PHE A 7 19.35 1.24 0.62
CA PHE A 7 18.08 1.38 -0.06
C PHE A 7 18.17 0.74 -1.44
N THR A 8 17.21 -0.12 -1.77
CA THR A 8 17.11 -0.77 -3.08
C THR A 8 15.70 -0.60 -3.64
N ALA A 9 15.58 -0.14 -4.87
CA ALA A 9 14.28 -0.06 -5.54
C ALA A 9 14.04 -1.28 -6.44
N ILE A 10 13.01 -2.08 -6.11
CA ILE A 10 12.58 -3.21 -6.96
C ILE A 10 11.74 -2.67 -8.14
N SER A 11 10.86 -1.69 -7.87
CA SER A 11 10.07 -0.99 -8.88
C SER A 11 9.73 0.44 -8.46
N GLY A 12 9.00 1.17 -9.30
CA GLY A 12 8.54 2.52 -8.98
C GLY A 12 9.64 3.58 -8.99
N VAL A 13 10.68 3.43 -9.83
CA VAL A 13 11.72 4.46 -10.00
C VAL A 13 11.94 4.78 -11.48
N ASN A 14 12.17 6.06 -11.80
CA ASN A 14 12.27 6.58 -13.16
C ASN A 14 11.04 6.32 -14.06
N ASN A 15 9.95 5.82 -13.47
CA ASN A 15 8.66 5.56 -14.09
C ASN A 15 7.53 5.82 -13.06
N GLU A 16 6.31 5.59 -13.49
CA GLU A 16 5.09 5.76 -12.70
C GLU A 16 4.44 4.40 -12.39
N ASP A 17 5.23 3.31 -12.42
CA ASP A 17 4.76 1.95 -12.12
C ASP A 17 4.54 1.77 -10.61
N ALA A 18 3.85 0.69 -10.24
CA ALA A 18 3.59 0.34 -8.83
C ALA A 18 4.89 0.26 -8.00
N VAL A 19 4.79 0.65 -6.73
CA VAL A 19 5.95 0.88 -5.86
C VAL A 19 6.30 -0.36 -5.05
N CYS A 20 7.61 -0.64 -4.94
CA CYS A 20 8.13 -1.72 -4.11
C CYS A 20 9.61 -1.47 -3.83
N TYR A 21 9.96 -1.25 -2.56
CA TYR A 21 11.31 -0.88 -2.16
C TYR A 21 11.80 -1.75 -0.99
N ILE A 22 13.11 -1.93 -0.89
CA ILE A 22 13.77 -2.55 0.25
C ILE A 22 14.60 -1.51 0.97
N LEU A 23 14.39 -1.41 2.28
CA LEU A 23 15.21 -0.65 3.21
C LEU A 23 15.92 -1.63 4.14
N GLU A 24 17.24 -1.67 4.06
CA GLU A 24 18.07 -2.45 4.98
C GLU A 24 18.60 -1.52 6.06
N ILE A 25 18.23 -1.78 7.32
CA ILE A 25 18.73 -1.08 8.50
C ILE A 25 19.47 -2.09 9.34
N ASP A 26 20.78 -1.94 9.45
CA ASP A 26 21.67 -2.88 10.11
C ASP A 26 21.55 -4.28 9.49
N GLU A 27 21.00 -5.26 10.21
CA GLU A 27 20.71 -6.61 9.69
C GLU A 27 19.24 -6.80 9.25
N ALA A 28 18.37 -5.81 9.49
CA ALA A 28 16.93 -5.92 9.22
C ALA A 28 16.60 -5.53 7.77
N LYS A 29 15.95 -6.43 7.03
CA LYS A 29 15.44 -6.15 5.68
C LYS A 29 13.95 -5.84 5.70
N ILE A 30 13.60 -4.56 5.55
CA ILE A 30 12.22 -4.07 5.59
C ILE A 30 11.74 -3.80 4.16
N LEU A 31 10.65 -4.44 3.74
CA LEU A 31 9.98 -4.15 2.47
C LEU A 31 9.01 -2.97 2.67
N LEU A 32 9.24 -1.89 1.93
CA LEU A 32 8.36 -0.72 1.88
C LEU A 32 7.47 -0.84 0.64
N ASP A 33 6.19 -1.11 0.88
CA ASP A 33 5.18 -1.43 -0.11
C ASP A 33 5.49 -2.64 -1.01
N CYS A 34 4.43 -3.26 -1.51
CA CYS A 34 4.46 -4.45 -2.35
C CYS A 34 3.41 -4.32 -3.45
N GLY A 35 3.58 -3.27 -4.26
CA GLY A 35 2.65 -2.87 -5.31
C GLY A 35 2.66 -3.72 -6.56
N SER A 36 1.49 -3.93 -7.15
CA SER A 36 1.33 -4.42 -8.53
C SER A 36 -0.06 -4.04 -9.03
N TYR A 37 -0.15 -3.64 -10.29
CA TYR A 37 -1.45 -3.53 -10.96
C TYR A 37 -1.94 -4.92 -11.39
N GLU A 38 -2.77 -4.95 -12.41
CA GLU A 38 -3.47 -6.15 -12.91
C GLU A 38 -2.56 -7.11 -13.70
N ASP A 39 -1.34 -6.69 -14.05
CA ASP A 39 -0.37 -7.53 -14.74
C ASP A 39 0.55 -8.22 -13.74
N TYR A 40 0.23 -9.48 -13.43
CA TYR A 40 1.01 -10.33 -12.54
C TYR A 40 2.16 -11.06 -13.25
N SER A 41 2.73 -10.41 -14.26
CA SER A 41 3.87 -10.92 -15.02
C SER A 41 4.99 -9.88 -15.10
N GLY A 42 6.22 -10.36 -15.32
CA GLY A 42 7.35 -9.51 -15.61
C GLY A 42 8.47 -9.53 -14.57
N GLU A 43 9.48 -8.71 -14.85
CA GLU A 43 10.75 -8.73 -14.15
C GLU A 43 10.65 -8.24 -12.70
N THR A 44 9.78 -7.26 -12.42
CA THR A 44 9.51 -6.74 -11.07
C THR A 44 9.11 -7.86 -10.10
N LEU A 45 8.13 -8.68 -10.50
CA LEU A 45 7.65 -9.78 -9.66
C LEU A 45 8.68 -10.90 -9.55
N ALA A 46 9.48 -11.14 -10.58
CA ALA A 46 10.59 -12.07 -10.53
C ALA A 46 11.69 -11.61 -9.56
N GLN A 47 11.98 -10.30 -9.50
CA GLN A 47 12.89 -9.73 -8.52
C GLN A 47 12.32 -9.86 -7.10
N LEU A 48 11.04 -9.52 -6.90
CA LEU A 48 10.35 -9.71 -5.62
C LEU A 48 10.39 -11.17 -5.15
N GLN A 49 10.16 -12.14 -6.04
CA GLN A 49 10.22 -13.56 -5.72
C GLN A 49 11.60 -14.00 -5.18
N ARG A 50 12.70 -13.42 -5.69
CA ARG A 50 14.07 -13.74 -5.24
C ARG A 50 14.36 -13.24 -3.83
N VAL A 51 13.76 -12.11 -3.45
CA VAL A 51 14.04 -11.44 -2.17
C VAL A 51 12.98 -11.72 -1.10
N ALA A 52 11.79 -12.19 -1.48
CA ALA A 52 10.64 -12.38 -0.58
C ALA A 52 10.96 -13.17 0.72
N ARG A 53 11.77 -14.23 0.63
CA ARG A 53 12.17 -15.05 1.79
C ARG A 53 13.20 -14.39 2.71
N GLN A 54 13.84 -13.32 2.26
CA GLN A 54 14.87 -12.59 2.99
C GLN A 54 14.30 -11.37 3.72
N VAL A 55 13.02 -11.05 3.53
CA VAL A 55 12.36 -9.89 4.14
C VAL A 55 11.95 -10.25 5.57
N ASP A 56 12.27 -9.37 6.51
CA ASP A 56 11.98 -9.55 7.95
C ASP A 56 10.70 -8.83 8.37
N ALA A 57 10.29 -7.78 7.66
CA ALA A 57 9.04 -7.05 7.89
C ALA A 57 8.53 -6.35 6.62
N VAL A 58 7.22 -6.19 6.50
CA VAL A 58 6.58 -5.41 5.42
C VAL A 58 5.83 -4.20 6.00
N LEU A 59 6.03 -3.02 5.42
CA LEU A 59 5.26 -1.82 5.74
C LEU A 59 4.41 -1.42 4.53
N LEU A 60 3.09 -1.38 4.70
CA LEU A 60 2.15 -0.96 3.66
C LEU A 60 1.65 0.47 3.93
N SER A 61 1.72 1.34 2.93
CA SER A 61 1.37 2.76 3.03
C SER A 61 -0.07 3.05 2.66
N HIS A 62 -0.58 2.54 1.53
CA HIS A 62 -1.92 2.87 1.01
C HIS A 62 -2.76 1.63 0.64
N PRO A 63 -4.11 1.70 0.73
CA PRO A 63 -5.01 0.59 0.42
C PRO A 63 -5.40 0.51 -1.06
N ASP A 64 -4.42 0.52 -1.96
CA ASP A 64 -4.63 0.41 -3.41
C ASP A 64 -3.66 -0.59 -4.06
N ALA A 65 -3.95 -0.98 -5.30
CA ALA A 65 -3.13 -1.96 -6.02
C ALA A 65 -1.68 -1.47 -6.25
N ALA A 66 -1.46 -0.16 -6.39
CA ALA A 66 -0.13 0.41 -6.62
C ALA A 66 0.82 0.21 -5.43
N HIS A 67 0.29 -0.03 -4.23
CA HIS A 67 1.07 -0.18 -2.99
C HIS A 67 1.01 -1.58 -2.37
N LEU A 68 -0.08 -2.34 -2.55
CA LEU A 68 -0.24 -3.67 -1.95
C LEU A 68 -0.65 -4.78 -2.93
N GLY A 69 -0.72 -4.48 -4.23
CA GLY A 69 -1.28 -5.39 -5.23
C GLY A 69 -0.55 -6.71 -5.43
N ALA A 70 0.75 -6.79 -5.10
CA ALA A 70 1.54 -8.02 -5.15
C ALA A 70 1.61 -8.75 -3.79
N TYR A 71 1.14 -8.13 -2.70
CA TYR A 71 1.31 -8.68 -1.35
C TYR A 71 0.65 -10.06 -1.16
N PRO A 72 -0.61 -10.32 -1.59
CA PRO A 72 -1.21 -11.65 -1.48
C PRO A 72 -0.46 -12.75 -2.24
N LEU A 73 0.07 -12.41 -3.43
CA LEU A 73 0.88 -13.31 -4.24
C LEU A 73 2.21 -13.64 -3.55
N ALA A 74 2.89 -12.61 -3.05
CA ALA A 74 4.17 -12.76 -2.37
C ALA A 74 4.05 -13.58 -1.08
N PHE A 75 2.98 -13.35 -0.31
CA PHE A 75 2.68 -14.13 0.90
C PHE A 75 2.43 -15.61 0.57
N SER A 76 1.53 -15.88 -0.37
CA SER A 76 1.03 -17.24 -0.61
C SER A 76 1.96 -18.11 -1.47
N ARG A 77 2.72 -17.50 -2.39
CA ARG A 77 3.56 -18.23 -3.36
C ARG A 77 5.04 -17.98 -3.24
N TYR A 78 5.47 -16.78 -2.82
CA TYR A 78 6.90 -16.45 -2.74
C TYR A 78 7.52 -16.76 -1.37
N GLY A 79 6.70 -17.17 -0.39
CA GLY A 79 7.15 -17.54 0.95
C GLY A 79 7.48 -16.34 1.83
N MET A 80 6.82 -15.20 1.59
CA MET A 80 6.94 -14.02 2.44
C MET A 80 6.05 -14.19 3.68
N THR A 81 6.58 -14.85 4.71
CA THR A 81 5.85 -15.16 5.96
C THR A 81 6.19 -14.21 7.11
N CYS A 82 6.90 -13.13 6.83
CA CYS A 82 7.28 -12.14 7.83
C CYS A 82 6.07 -11.28 8.28
N PRO A 83 6.11 -10.69 9.49
CA PRO A 83 5.08 -9.76 9.94
C PRO A 83 4.91 -8.57 9.00
N ALA A 84 3.66 -8.26 8.66
CA ALA A 84 3.32 -7.06 7.91
C ALA A 84 2.63 -6.03 8.81
N TYR A 85 2.80 -4.75 8.52
CA TYR A 85 2.21 -3.65 9.28
C TYR A 85 1.51 -2.68 8.33
N ALA A 86 0.28 -2.32 8.69
CA ALA A 86 -0.52 -1.31 8.00
C ALA A 86 -1.39 -0.60 9.02
N THR A 87 -1.98 0.54 8.66
CA THR A 87 -3.02 1.11 9.51
C THR A 87 -4.28 0.25 9.49
N GLN A 88 -5.12 0.31 10.53
CA GLN A 88 -6.38 -0.44 10.57
C GLN A 88 -7.26 -0.19 9.34
N ALA A 89 -7.38 1.08 8.93
CA ALA A 89 -8.15 1.46 7.75
C ALA A 89 -7.50 0.94 6.46
N ALA A 90 -6.18 1.02 6.32
CA ALA A 90 -5.49 0.50 5.14
C ALA A 90 -5.57 -1.03 5.05
N HIS A 91 -5.53 -1.73 6.17
CA HIS A 91 -5.73 -3.18 6.24
C HIS A 91 -7.14 -3.58 5.73
N LEU A 92 -8.20 -2.97 6.26
CA LEU A 92 -9.58 -3.32 5.89
C LEU A 92 -9.90 -2.95 4.43
N MET A 93 -9.51 -1.75 4.01
CA MET A 93 -9.78 -1.25 2.66
C MET A 93 -8.86 -1.94 1.63
N GLY A 94 -7.61 -2.25 2.00
CA GLY A 94 -6.70 -2.99 1.15
C GLY A 94 -7.20 -4.40 0.83
N ARG A 95 -7.77 -5.09 1.82
CA ARG A 95 -8.38 -6.41 1.64
C ARG A 95 -9.50 -6.36 0.61
N LEU A 96 -10.39 -5.36 0.72
CA LEU A 96 -11.48 -5.15 -0.23
C LEU A 96 -10.98 -4.80 -1.64
N CYS A 97 -9.92 -4.00 -1.76
CA CYS A 97 -9.29 -3.68 -3.04
C CYS A 97 -8.82 -4.96 -3.74
N MET A 98 -8.09 -5.83 -3.02
CA MET A 98 -7.57 -7.07 -3.58
C MET A 98 -8.66 -8.09 -3.90
N GLN A 99 -9.70 -8.21 -3.07
CA GLN A 99 -10.86 -9.04 -3.39
C GLN A 99 -11.56 -8.55 -4.67
N ASP A 100 -11.70 -7.24 -4.88
CA ASP A 100 -12.30 -6.68 -6.10
C ASP A 100 -11.44 -6.97 -7.35
N VAL A 101 -10.11 -6.86 -7.24
CA VAL A 101 -9.17 -7.22 -8.31
C VAL A 101 -9.26 -8.71 -8.64
N VAL A 102 -9.17 -9.60 -7.64
CA VAL A 102 -9.21 -11.07 -7.84
C VAL A 102 -10.53 -11.52 -8.46
N ARG A 103 -11.67 -11.02 -7.96
CA ARG A 103 -12.98 -11.33 -8.55
C ARG A 103 -13.08 -10.85 -9.98
N SER A 104 -12.50 -9.69 -10.28
CA SER A 104 -12.48 -9.14 -11.62
C SER A 104 -11.63 -9.98 -12.58
N LEU A 105 -10.47 -10.48 -12.13
CA LEU A 105 -9.62 -11.40 -12.90
C LEU A 105 -10.34 -12.73 -13.15
N LYS A 106 -10.85 -13.39 -12.11
CA LYS A 106 -11.55 -14.68 -12.20
C LYS A 106 -12.81 -14.66 -13.06
N ALA A 107 -13.47 -13.50 -13.14
CA ALA A 107 -14.62 -13.31 -14.02
C ALA A 107 -14.24 -13.29 -15.52
N ARG A 108 -12.99 -12.96 -15.86
CA ARG A 108 -12.55 -12.76 -17.25
C ARG A 108 -11.57 -13.82 -17.74
N GLU A 109 -10.80 -14.42 -16.84
CA GLU A 109 -9.81 -15.44 -17.16
C GLU A 109 -9.69 -16.51 -16.07
N GLU A 110 -9.03 -17.62 -16.41
CA GLU A 110 -8.63 -18.65 -15.46
C GLU A 110 -7.42 -18.17 -14.65
N PHE A 111 -7.69 -17.38 -13.62
CA PHE A 111 -6.66 -16.84 -12.73
C PHE A 111 -6.35 -17.84 -11.59
N VAL A 112 -5.12 -18.35 -11.57
CA VAL A 112 -4.66 -19.42 -10.65
C VAL A 112 -3.53 -18.99 -9.70
N LEU A 113 -3.04 -17.75 -9.81
CA LEU A 113 -1.89 -17.31 -9.01
C LEU A 113 -2.23 -17.24 -7.53
N PHE A 114 -3.37 -16.63 -7.20
CA PHE A 114 -3.93 -16.57 -5.85
C PHE A 114 -5.47 -16.39 -5.90
N ASP A 115 -6.17 -16.78 -4.84
CA ASP A 115 -7.61 -16.61 -4.69
C ASP A 115 -8.02 -15.63 -3.57
N GLU A 116 -9.32 -15.53 -3.28
CA GLU A 116 -9.81 -14.66 -2.21
C GLU A 116 -9.40 -15.16 -0.82
N ARG A 117 -9.23 -16.48 -0.64
CA ARG A 117 -8.77 -17.05 0.64
C ARG A 117 -7.29 -16.74 0.86
N ASP A 118 -6.49 -16.77 -0.20
CA ASP A 118 -5.10 -16.32 -0.16
C ASP A 118 -5.00 -14.83 0.20
N VAL A 119 -5.93 -14.00 -0.30
CA VAL A 119 -6.03 -12.59 0.11
C VAL A 119 -6.38 -12.50 1.60
N ASP A 120 -7.39 -13.21 2.07
CA ASP A 120 -7.80 -13.16 3.46
C ASP A 120 -6.66 -13.60 4.41
N ALA A 121 -6.01 -14.73 4.11
CA ALA A 121 -4.87 -15.25 4.88
C ALA A 121 -3.68 -14.27 4.90
N ALA A 122 -3.36 -13.63 3.77
CA ALA A 122 -2.29 -12.64 3.71
C ALA A 122 -2.60 -11.41 4.57
N PHE A 123 -3.86 -10.96 4.57
CA PHE A 123 -4.29 -9.79 5.33
C PHE A 123 -4.42 -10.10 6.83
N GLU A 124 -4.77 -11.32 7.23
CA GLU A 124 -4.75 -11.77 8.64
C GLU A 124 -3.35 -11.69 9.27
N ASN A 125 -2.29 -11.88 8.47
CA ASN A 125 -0.90 -11.70 8.91
C ASN A 125 -0.51 -10.22 9.14
N ILE A 126 -1.31 -9.26 8.67
CA ILE A 126 -1.04 -7.83 8.87
C ILE A 126 -1.43 -7.45 10.29
N THR A 127 -0.48 -6.90 11.04
CA THR A 127 -0.74 -6.25 12.33
C THR A 127 -1.29 -4.84 12.07
N PRO A 128 -2.57 -4.56 12.41
CA PRO A 128 -3.14 -3.24 12.21
C PRO A 128 -2.65 -2.26 13.29
N LEU A 129 -2.32 -1.04 12.88
CA LEU A 129 -1.87 0.04 13.75
C LEU A 129 -2.81 1.26 13.70
N GLN A 130 -2.83 2.03 14.77
CA GLN A 130 -3.43 3.36 14.81
C GLN A 130 -2.41 4.43 14.38
N TYR A 131 -2.88 5.59 13.94
CA TYR A 131 -1.96 6.71 13.68
C TYR A 131 -1.23 7.15 14.96
N SER A 132 0.02 7.57 14.80
CA SER A 132 0.92 7.99 15.88
C SER A 132 1.18 6.94 16.97
N GLN A 133 0.84 5.67 16.73
CA GLN A 133 1.15 4.57 17.63
C GLN A 133 2.57 4.05 17.36
N PRO A 134 3.52 4.18 18.31
CA PRO A 134 4.82 3.54 18.18
C PRO A 134 4.70 2.03 18.38
N LYS A 135 5.26 1.27 17.45
CA LYS A 135 5.30 -0.19 17.48
C LYS A 135 6.74 -0.67 17.22
N THR A 136 7.26 -1.53 18.08
CA THR A 136 8.54 -2.22 17.83
C THR A 136 8.32 -3.36 16.85
N LEU A 137 9.27 -3.57 15.94
CA LEU A 137 9.26 -4.76 15.08
C LEU A 137 9.32 -6.03 15.94
N SER A 138 8.71 -7.09 15.42
CA SER A 138 8.67 -8.39 16.12
C SER A 138 9.95 -9.18 15.90
N GLY A 139 10.28 -10.08 16.83
CA GLY A 139 11.43 -10.98 16.69
C GLY A 139 12.78 -10.31 16.95
N LYS A 140 13.76 -10.56 16.07
CA LYS A 140 15.18 -10.21 16.28
C LYS A 140 15.48 -8.71 16.16
N HIS A 141 14.57 -7.92 15.60
CA HIS A 141 14.77 -6.49 15.30
C HIS A 141 13.96 -5.59 16.24
N SER A 142 13.89 -5.95 17.53
CA SER A 142 13.13 -5.20 18.55
C SER A 142 13.66 -3.79 18.83
N ASP A 143 14.84 -3.47 18.32
CA ASP A 143 15.49 -2.16 18.34
C ASP A 143 14.88 -1.16 17.35
N ILE A 144 14.18 -1.66 16.32
CA ILE A 144 13.51 -0.82 15.32
C ILE A 144 12.08 -0.51 15.76
N VAL A 145 11.78 0.79 15.85
CA VAL A 145 10.46 1.34 16.13
C VAL A 145 9.87 1.94 14.86
N ILE A 146 8.68 1.48 14.50
CA ILE A 146 7.87 2.01 13.40
C ILE A 146 6.71 2.85 13.95
N THR A 147 6.32 3.91 13.24
CA THR A 147 5.14 4.70 13.57
C THR A 147 4.49 5.22 12.29
N ALA A 148 3.18 5.02 12.16
CA ALA A 148 2.41 5.48 11.02
C ALA A 148 1.76 6.85 11.28
N TYR A 149 1.80 7.75 10.30
CA TYR A 149 1.18 9.07 10.35
C TYR A 149 0.26 9.26 9.14
N ALA A 150 -0.76 10.11 9.22
CA ALA A 150 -1.72 10.26 8.13
C ALA A 150 -1.07 10.88 6.88
N ALA A 151 -1.20 10.23 5.73
CA ALA A 151 -0.72 10.72 4.44
C ALA A 151 -1.71 11.65 3.74
N GLY A 152 -3.00 11.58 4.07
CA GLY A 152 -4.05 12.46 3.52
C GLY A 152 -4.48 12.18 2.06
N HIS A 153 -3.93 11.15 1.42
CA HIS A 153 -4.25 10.75 0.04
C HIS A 153 -5.40 9.73 -0.05
N SER A 154 -5.38 8.74 0.84
CA SER A 154 -6.35 7.66 0.92
C SER A 154 -6.78 7.45 2.37
N ILE A 155 -7.95 6.85 2.59
CA ILE A 155 -8.38 6.49 3.94
C ILE A 155 -7.39 5.47 4.53
N GLY A 156 -6.86 5.74 5.72
CA GLY A 156 -5.79 4.93 6.31
C GLY A 156 -4.40 5.09 5.68
N GLY A 157 -4.23 5.94 4.66
CA GLY A 157 -2.93 6.15 4.02
C GLY A 157 -1.87 6.64 5.02
N ALA A 158 -0.67 6.05 4.96
CA ALA A 158 0.34 6.19 6.00
C ALA A 158 1.70 6.70 5.47
N ILE A 159 2.25 7.66 6.20
CA ILE A 159 3.65 8.04 6.18
C ILE A 159 4.34 7.31 7.33
N TRP A 160 5.43 6.62 7.06
CA TRP A 160 6.12 5.80 8.05
C TRP A 160 7.37 6.49 8.57
N THR A 161 7.51 6.58 9.89
CA THR A 161 8.83 6.79 10.52
C THR A 161 9.38 5.47 11.02
N ILE A 162 10.63 5.18 10.66
CA ILE A 162 11.35 3.97 11.02
C ILE A 162 12.62 4.42 11.75
N SER A 163 12.79 3.99 13.00
CA SER A 163 13.87 4.45 13.87
C SER A 163 14.56 3.28 14.56
N ASN A 164 15.89 3.20 14.47
CA ASN A 164 16.71 2.27 15.28
C ASN A 164 17.32 2.99 16.52
N GLY A 165 16.75 4.14 16.90
CA GLY A 165 17.22 4.97 18.02
C GLY A 165 18.41 5.89 17.69
N ALA A 166 19.15 5.61 16.62
CA ALA A 166 20.27 6.43 16.15
C ALA A 166 19.94 7.19 14.86
N GLU A 167 19.32 6.51 13.90
CA GLU A 167 18.82 7.09 12.65
C GLU A 167 17.30 7.07 12.63
N VAL A 168 16.73 8.07 11.95
CA VAL A 168 15.28 8.17 11.70
C VAL A 168 15.09 8.27 10.20
N VAL A 169 14.45 7.27 9.62
CA VAL A 169 14.03 7.22 8.22
C VAL A 169 12.58 7.63 8.14
N LEU A 170 12.27 8.60 7.28
CA LEU A 170 10.92 9.04 6.97
C LEU A 170 10.58 8.56 5.56
N TYR A 171 9.63 7.62 5.45
CA TYR A 171 9.07 7.14 4.19
C TYR A 171 7.72 7.82 3.96
N ALA A 172 7.72 8.81 3.06
CA ALA A 172 6.59 9.67 2.78
C ALA A 172 6.34 9.74 1.27
N ILE A 173 5.66 8.74 0.73
CA ILE A 173 5.21 8.74 -0.66
C ILE A 173 3.73 9.11 -0.73
N ASP A 174 3.31 9.63 -1.89
CA ASP A 174 1.91 9.78 -2.28
C ASP A 174 1.07 10.54 -1.23
N PHE A 175 1.65 11.55 -0.58
CA PHE A 175 0.97 12.33 0.46
C PHE A 175 0.24 13.54 -0.12
N ASN A 176 -0.71 14.08 0.67
CA ASN A 176 -1.51 15.25 0.31
C ASN A 176 -1.53 16.28 1.44
N GLN A 177 -1.01 17.47 1.17
CA GLN A 177 -0.96 18.60 2.10
C GLN A 177 -2.28 19.40 2.16
N MET A 178 -3.22 19.16 1.25
CA MET A 178 -4.52 19.84 1.23
C MET A 178 -5.60 19.02 1.92
N ASN A 179 -6.55 19.70 2.57
CA ASN A 179 -7.77 19.04 3.06
C ASN A 179 -8.68 18.67 1.88
N GLU A 180 -9.19 17.46 1.90
CA GLU A 180 -10.23 16.97 0.99
C GLU A 180 -11.62 17.08 1.65
N LYS A 181 -12.69 16.61 0.99
CA LYS A 181 -13.99 16.53 1.68
C LYS A 181 -14.01 15.43 2.73
N HIS A 182 -13.44 14.27 2.40
CA HIS A 182 -13.50 13.11 3.27
C HIS A 182 -12.23 12.87 4.10
N LEU A 183 -11.10 13.52 3.78
CA LEU A 183 -9.84 13.36 4.51
C LEU A 183 -9.24 14.70 4.92
N ASN A 184 -8.61 14.69 6.09
CA ASN A 184 -7.72 15.74 6.54
C ASN A 184 -6.40 15.69 5.74
N ARG A 185 -5.69 16.82 5.70
CA ARG A 185 -4.32 16.92 5.19
C ARG A 185 -3.34 15.99 5.93
N CYS A 186 -2.22 15.72 5.29
CA CYS A 186 -1.14 14.90 5.83
C CYS A 186 -0.60 15.44 7.16
N SER A 187 -0.18 14.52 8.04
CA SER A 187 0.45 14.82 9.33
C SER A 187 1.86 15.39 9.24
N LEU A 188 2.45 15.47 8.03
CA LEU A 188 3.68 16.24 7.83
C LEU A 188 3.48 17.72 8.18
N MET A 189 2.23 18.21 8.13
CA MET A 189 1.88 19.61 8.32
C MET A 189 1.12 19.79 9.63
N GLU A 190 1.59 20.69 10.49
CA GLU A 190 0.95 21.12 11.74
C GLU A 190 0.51 22.59 11.67
N GLY A 191 -0.53 22.92 12.44
CA GLY A 191 -1.04 24.29 12.59
C GLY A 191 -1.82 24.82 11.39
N SER A 192 -2.57 25.91 11.58
CA SER A 192 -3.33 26.58 10.51
C SER A 192 -2.43 27.20 9.44
N THR A 193 -1.17 27.46 9.78
CA THR A 193 -0.13 28.06 8.93
C THR A 193 0.53 27.06 7.97
N GLY A 194 0.32 25.75 8.15
CA GLY A 194 0.89 24.72 7.28
C GLY A 194 2.41 24.61 7.44
N THR A 195 2.90 24.68 8.67
CA THR A 195 4.31 24.45 9.01
C THR A 195 4.57 22.96 9.17
N VAL A 196 5.77 22.48 8.84
CA VAL A 196 6.11 21.07 9.06
C VAL A 196 6.05 20.69 10.54
N ALA A 197 5.51 19.51 10.83
CA ALA A 197 5.39 18.96 12.17
C ALA A 197 6.76 18.86 12.84
N SER A 198 6.88 19.44 14.05
CA SER A 198 8.18 19.57 14.73
C SER A 198 8.91 18.24 14.91
N ARG A 199 8.15 17.16 15.13
CA ARG A 199 8.63 15.78 15.31
C ARG A 199 9.12 15.10 14.04
N LEU A 200 8.78 15.62 12.86
CA LEU A 200 9.14 15.07 11.54
C LEU A 200 10.19 15.94 10.83
N MET A 201 10.69 16.98 11.48
CA MET A 201 11.78 17.79 10.96
C MET A 201 13.12 17.06 11.08
N ARG A 202 14.00 17.33 10.11
CA ARG A 202 15.40 16.85 10.04
C ARG A 202 15.58 15.34 10.20
N PRO A 203 14.82 14.50 9.47
CA PRO A 203 15.06 13.06 9.47
C PRO A 203 16.47 12.76 8.91
N SER A 204 17.01 11.60 9.29
CA SER A 204 18.31 11.13 8.81
C SER A 204 18.27 10.71 7.35
N LEU A 205 17.13 10.19 6.90
CA LEU A 205 16.82 9.88 5.51
C LEU A 205 15.36 10.24 5.26
N LEU A 206 15.08 10.95 4.17
CA LEU A 206 13.73 11.11 3.62
C LEU A 206 13.64 10.36 2.30
N ILE A 207 12.67 9.47 2.18
CA ILE A 207 12.29 8.80 0.93
C ILE A 207 10.94 9.40 0.53
N THR A 208 10.87 10.06 -0.62
CA THR A 208 9.65 10.75 -1.10
C THR A 208 9.45 10.55 -2.59
N ASP A 209 8.20 10.66 -3.03
CA ASP A 209 7.86 10.57 -4.45
C ASP A 209 8.19 11.86 -5.22
N SER A 210 8.36 11.70 -6.53
CA SER A 210 8.55 12.79 -7.50
C SER A 210 7.45 12.77 -8.57
N TYR A 211 6.34 12.09 -8.31
CA TYR A 211 5.28 11.76 -9.26
C TYR A 211 4.66 13.03 -9.87
N ASN A 212 4.51 14.06 -9.05
CA ASN A 212 3.92 15.35 -9.41
C ASN A 212 4.92 16.51 -9.48
N ALA A 213 6.24 16.26 -9.48
CA ALA A 213 7.22 17.33 -9.36
C ALA A 213 7.15 18.37 -10.51
N LEU A 214 6.77 17.94 -11.71
CA LEU A 214 6.57 18.83 -12.87
C LEU A 214 5.17 19.46 -12.95
N TYR A 215 4.23 19.04 -12.10
CA TYR A 215 2.84 19.45 -12.18
C TYR A 215 2.56 20.58 -11.21
N LYS A 216 1.93 21.64 -11.72
CA LYS A 216 1.35 22.72 -10.93
C LYS A 216 -0.16 22.66 -11.04
N LEU A 217 -0.80 22.35 -9.92
CA LEU A 217 -2.23 22.11 -9.90
C LEU A 217 -3.01 23.41 -9.61
N PRO A 218 -4.12 23.65 -10.31
CA PRO A 218 -5.09 24.67 -9.92
C PRO A 218 -5.64 24.40 -8.51
N THR A 219 -6.23 25.43 -7.91
CA THR A 219 -6.85 25.28 -6.59
C THR A 219 -7.90 24.17 -6.58
N ARG A 220 -7.97 23.42 -5.47
CA ARG A 220 -8.88 22.29 -5.29
C ARG A 220 -10.35 22.65 -5.57
N ALA A 221 -10.78 23.84 -5.16
CA ALA A 221 -12.14 24.33 -5.44
C ALA A 221 -12.43 24.43 -6.95
N LYS A 222 -11.50 24.98 -7.73
CA LYS A 222 -11.63 25.11 -9.20
C LYS A 222 -11.59 23.75 -9.89
N ARG A 223 -10.74 22.83 -9.42
CA ARG A 223 -10.71 21.44 -9.94
C ARG A 223 -12.05 20.75 -9.71
N ALA A 224 -12.57 20.78 -8.48
CA ALA A 224 -13.86 20.18 -8.15
C ALA A 224 -15.01 20.78 -8.98
N GLU A 225 -15.05 22.11 -9.15
CA GLU A 225 -16.02 22.78 -10.02
C GLU A 225 -15.94 22.29 -11.47
N CYS A 226 -14.73 22.28 -12.05
CA CYS A 226 -14.50 21.83 -13.42
C CYS A 226 -14.86 20.36 -13.64
N PHE A 227 -14.55 19.49 -12.66
CA PHE A 227 -14.92 18.07 -12.69
C PHE A 227 -16.45 17.90 -12.72
N LEU A 228 -17.16 18.60 -11.83
CA LEU A 228 -18.63 18.55 -11.75
C LEU A 228 -19.29 19.16 -12.99
N ASP A 229 -18.73 20.24 -13.54
CA ASP A 229 -19.20 20.85 -14.79
C ASP A 229 -18.98 19.95 -16.01
N SER A 230 -17.90 19.16 -16.03
CA SER A 230 -17.66 18.17 -17.07
C SER A 230 -18.75 17.10 -17.10
N ILE A 231 -19.15 16.61 -15.92
CA ILE A 231 -20.28 15.68 -15.76
C ILE A 231 -21.59 16.38 -16.19
N ASN A 232 -21.84 17.59 -15.69
CA ASN A 232 -23.07 18.34 -15.97
C ASN A 232 -23.27 18.64 -17.46
N SER A 233 -22.17 18.98 -18.14
CA SER A 233 -22.15 19.25 -19.58
C SER A 233 -22.58 18.01 -20.37
N ALA A 234 -22.17 16.81 -19.95
CA ALA A 234 -22.57 15.56 -20.57
C ALA A 234 -24.03 15.18 -20.26
N VAL A 235 -24.46 15.34 -19.01
CA VAL A 235 -25.86 15.18 -18.59
C VAL A 235 -26.80 16.07 -19.40
N LYS A 236 -26.45 17.35 -19.60
CA LYS A 236 -27.25 18.30 -20.39
C LYS A 236 -27.40 17.89 -21.86
N ARG A 237 -26.46 17.11 -22.41
CA ARG A 237 -26.55 16.55 -23.77
C ARG A 237 -27.38 15.26 -23.85
N GLY A 238 -27.74 14.67 -22.71
CA GLY A 238 -28.51 13.42 -22.65
C GLY A 238 -27.68 12.16 -22.96
N GLY A 239 -26.36 12.20 -22.74
CA GLY A 239 -25.47 11.05 -22.87
C GLY A 239 -25.12 10.40 -21.53
N ASN A 240 -24.59 9.18 -21.58
CA ASN A 240 -24.04 8.51 -20.40
C ASN A 240 -22.68 9.09 -20.04
N VAL A 241 -22.31 9.02 -18.75
CA VAL A 241 -21.01 9.46 -18.25
C VAL A 241 -20.31 8.32 -17.54
N LEU A 242 -19.12 7.97 -18.01
CA LEU A 242 -18.21 7.04 -17.34
C LEU A 242 -17.17 7.83 -16.55
N VAL A 243 -17.01 7.49 -15.28
CA VAL A 243 -15.90 7.95 -14.42
C VAL A 243 -15.16 6.71 -13.93
N PRO A 244 -14.00 6.36 -14.51
CA PRO A 244 -13.18 5.25 -14.00
C PRO A 244 -12.55 5.67 -12.68
N VAL A 245 -12.76 4.85 -11.66
CA VAL A 245 -12.27 5.05 -10.29
C VAL A 245 -11.67 3.75 -9.79
N ASP A 246 -10.84 3.85 -8.77
CA ASP A 246 -10.34 2.71 -8.03
C ASP A 246 -11.43 2.10 -7.13
N SER A 247 -11.10 1.04 -6.40
CA SER A 247 -12.08 0.28 -5.63
C SER A 247 -12.34 0.82 -4.22
N THR A 248 -11.40 1.54 -3.60
CA THR A 248 -11.39 1.75 -2.14
C THR A 248 -10.82 3.09 -1.65
N ALA A 249 -9.88 3.69 -2.36
CA ALA A 249 -9.28 4.99 -2.04
C ALA A 249 -10.05 6.16 -2.68
N ARG A 250 -9.85 6.44 -3.98
CA ARG A 250 -10.32 7.67 -4.62
C ARG A 250 -11.81 7.71 -4.90
N VAL A 251 -12.42 6.55 -5.09
CA VAL A 251 -13.87 6.39 -5.20
C VAL A 251 -14.63 7.08 -4.05
N LEU A 252 -14.09 7.11 -2.83
CA LEU A 252 -14.77 7.70 -1.68
C LEU A 252 -14.94 9.21 -1.80
N GLU A 253 -13.87 9.95 -2.12
CA GLU A 253 -13.95 11.41 -2.35
C GLU A 253 -14.83 11.73 -3.56
N ILE A 254 -14.66 11.01 -4.66
CA ILE A 254 -15.41 11.26 -5.90
C ILE A 254 -16.90 11.01 -5.67
N ALA A 255 -17.26 9.88 -5.03
CA ALA A 255 -18.64 9.58 -4.68
C ALA A 255 -19.22 10.61 -3.72
N TYR A 256 -18.46 11.03 -2.71
CA TYR A 256 -18.92 12.02 -1.72
C TYR A 256 -19.13 13.40 -2.35
N VAL A 257 -18.18 13.90 -3.14
CA VAL A 257 -18.25 15.20 -3.83
C VAL A 257 -19.44 15.22 -4.81
N ILE A 258 -19.64 14.15 -5.58
CA ILE A 258 -20.79 14.07 -6.49
C ILE A 258 -22.08 13.97 -5.69
N ASN A 259 -22.13 13.20 -4.59
CA ASN A 259 -23.31 13.06 -3.75
C ASN A 259 -23.77 14.39 -3.14
N GLU A 260 -22.86 15.22 -2.62
CA GLU A 260 -23.18 16.57 -2.12
C GLU A 260 -23.66 17.52 -3.24
N TRP A 261 -23.12 17.36 -4.45
CA TRP A 261 -23.48 18.19 -5.60
C TRP A 261 -24.79 17.76 -6.27
N TRP A 262 -25.09 16.46 -6.28
CA TRP A 262 -26.21 15.85 -6.99
C TRP A 262 -27.59 16.48 -6.71
N PRO A 263 -27.99 16.81 -5.46
CA PRO A 263 -29.31 17.36 -5.17
C PRO A 263 -29.50 18.81 -5.63
N LYS A 264 -28.43 19.55 -5.93
CA LYS A 264 -28.48 20.97 -6.29
C LYS A 264 -29.21 21.27 -7.61
N ASP A 265 -29.38 20.28 -8.49
CA ASP A 265 -30.13 20.40 -9.75
C ASP A 265 -31.18 19.29 -9.88
N LYS A 266 -32.46 19.66 -9.83
CA LYS A 266 -33.59 18.73 -9.98
C LYS A 266 -33.66 18.12 -11.39
N ARG A 267 -33.34 18.87 -12.45
CA ARG A 267 -33.42 18.39 -13.84
C ARG A 267 -32.41 17.27 -14.10
N ARG A 268 -31.22 17.37 -13.52
CA ARG A 268 -30.22 16.29 -13.56
C ARG A 268 -30.74 15.03 -12.88
N ARG A 269 -31.33 15.16 -11.68
CA ARG A 269 -31.88 14.00 -10.94
C ARG A 269 -32.99 13.30 -11.70
N ASP A 270 -33.85 14.07 -12.36
CA ASP A 270 -34.96 13.51 -13.13
C ASP A 270 -34.48 12.85 -14.44
N SER A 271 -33.44 13.38 -15.08
CA SER A 271 -32.95 12.86 -16.37
C SER A 271 -31.95 11.71 -16.27
N HIS A 272 -31.11 11.69 -15.22
CA HIS A 272 -30.02 10.72 -15.07
C HIS A 272 -30.04 10.06 -13.70
N ALA A 273 -29.63 8.80 -13.64
CA ALA A 273 -29.34 8.09 -12.41
C ALA A 273 -27.83 8.12 -12.12
N LEU A 274 -27.45 8.05 -10.84
CA LEU A 274 -26.06 8.00 -10.39
C LEU A 274 -25.78 6.62 -9.79
N PHE A 275 -24.84 5.89 -10.37
CA PHE A 275 -24.46 4.56 -9.93
C PHE A 275 -23.00 4.47 -9.54
N LEU A 276 -22.71 3.63 -8.55
CA LEU A 276 -21.38 3.09 -8.28
C LEU A 276 -21.41 1.62 -8.69
N LEU A 277 -20.67 1.27 -9.75
CA LEU A 277 -20.58 -0.08 -10.29
C LEU A 277 -19.28 -0.74 -9.82
N ALA A 278 -19.41 -1.66 -8.87
CA ALA A 278 -18.30 -2.25 -8.13
C ALA A 278 -18.72 -3.62 -7.58
N ARG A 279 -17.89 -4.66 -7.76
CA ARG A 279 -18.24 -6.00 -7.22
C ARG A 279 -18.29 -5.95 -5.70
N CYS A 280 -17.30 -5.30 -5.09
CA CYS A 280 -17.23 -5.09 -3.65
C CYS A 280 -17.93 -3.81 -3.15
N GLY A 281 -18.70 -3.09 -4.00
CA GLY A 281 -19.16 -1.73 -3.70
C GLY A 281 -20.00 -1.56 -2.43
N ARG A 282 -20.82 -2.57 -2.09
CA ARG A 282 -21.63 -2.55 -0.86
C ARG A 282 -20.74 -2.61 0.38
N LYS A 283 -19.74 -3.50 0.37
CA LYS A 283 -18.74 -3.64 1.43
C LYS A 283 -17.90 -2.37 1.56
N THR A 284 -17.41 -1.82 0.43
CA THR A 284 -16.67 -0.54 0.41
C THR A 284 -17.46 0.59 1.09
N LYS A 285 -18.74 0.73 0.75
CA LYS A 285 -19.61 1.74 1.38
C LYS A 285 -19.78 1.48 2.87
N SER A 286 -20.05 0.24 3.27
CA SER A 286 -20.25 -0.13 4.69
C SER A 286 -18.99 0.13 5.53
N PHE A 287 -17.81 -0.23 5.01
CA PHE A 287 -16.54 -0.03 5.71
C PHE A 287 -16.16 1.45 5.80
N ALA A 288 -16.44 2.24 4.76
CA ALA A 288 -16.27 3.69 4.84
C ALA A 288 -17.11 4.30 5.98
N GLN A 289 -18.31 3.77 6.25
CA GLN A 289 -19.17 4.23 7.35
C GLN A 289 -18.68 3.77 8.74
N SER A 290 -17.95 2.65 8.84
CA SER A 290 -17.35 2.22 10.11
C SER A 290 -16.01 2.91 10.39
N LEU A 291 -15.33 3.43 9.38
CA LEU A 291 -14.02 4.08 9.48
C LEU A 291 -14.09 5.61 9.64
N VAL A 292 -15.19 6.13 10.19
CA VAL A 292 -15.42 7.58 10.32
C VAL A 292 -14.36 8.27 11.19
N GLY A 293 -13.82 7.60 12.21
CA GLY A 293 -12.71 8.12 13.02
C GLY A 293 -11.37 8.26 12.25
N TRP A 294 -11.30 7.77 11.01
CA TRP A 294 -10.15 7.94 10.11
C TRP A 294 -10.38 9.00 9.03
N MET A 295 -11.57 9.61 9.00
CA MET A 295 -11.97 10.62 8.03
C MET A 295 -11.69 12.03 8.55
N ALA A 296 -12.04 13.04 7.73
CA ALA A 296 -11.95 14.44 8.12
C ALA A 296 -12.86 14.78 9.31
N ASP A 297 -12.43 15.76 10.11
CA ASP A 297 -13.17 16.23 11.30
C ASP A 297 -14.60 16.68 10.94
N SER A 298 -14.80 17.18 9.71
CA SER A 298 -16.12 17.59 9.19
C SER A 298 -17.09 16.44 8.95
N ILE A 299 -16.58 15.22 8.79
CA ILE A 299 -17.41 14.00 8.69
C ILE A 299 -17.56 13.39 10.08
N GLU A 300 -16.49 13.35 10.87
CA GLU A 300 -16.54 12.87 12.25
C GLU A 300 -17.55 13.66 13.09
N SER A 301 -17.63 14.98 12.91
CA SER A 301 -18.62 15.82 13.60
C SER A 301 -20.07 15.42 13.29
N GLN A 302 -20.34 14.82 12.12
CA GLN A 302 -21.69 14.36 11.74
C GLN A 302 -22.14 13.16 12.58
N LEU A 303 -21.21 12.42 13.19
CA LEU A 303 -21.54 11.32 14.11
C LEU A 303 -22.23 11.85 15.39
N SER A 304 -21.93 13.09 15.77
CA SER A 304 -22.56 13.74 16.94
C SER A 304 -23.97 14.27 16.64
N ASP A 305 -24.32 14.43 15.36
CA ASP A 305 -25.63 14.89 14.94
C ASP A 305 -26.65 13.75 15.02
N LYS A 306 -27.69 13.91 15.84
CA LYS A 306 -28.72 12.87 16.08
C LYS A 306 -29.43 12.36 14.81
N ASP A 307 -29.43 13.15 13.74
CA ASP A 307 -30.10 12.85 12.47
C ASP A 307 -29.12 12.50 11.33
N GLY A 308 -27.81 12.56 11.57
CA GLY A 308 -26.78 12.42 10.54
C GLY A 308 -26.13 11.04 10.53
N LYS A 309 -26.35 10.25 9.46
CA LYS A 309 -25.47 9.11 9.19
C LYS A 309 -24.17 9.65 8.57
N PRO A 310 -23.00 9.42 9.19
CA PRO A 310 -21.74 9.89 8.61
C PRO A 310 -21.47 9.18 7.27
N PHE A 311 -20.88 9.91 6.32
CA PHE A 311 -20.57 9.43 4.97
C PHE A 311 -21.79 8.82 4.22
N GLU A 312 -22.97 9.44 4.33
CA GLU A 312 -24.18 8.90 3.70
C GLU A 312 -24.29 9.24 2.20
N LEU A 313 -24.06 8.24 1.35
CA LEU A 313 -24.27 8.32 -0.09
C LEU A 313 -25.76 8.10 -0.47
N ARG A 314 -26.63 9.08 -0.17
CA ARG A 314 -28.09 9.02 -0.41
C ARG A 314 -28.47 8.95 -1.89
N HIS A 315 -27.65 9.53 -2.76
CA HIS A 315 -27.98 9.66 -4.18
C HIS A 315 -27.20 8.71 -5.08
N VAL A 316 -26.19 8.02 -4.54
CA VAL A 316 -25.40 7.03 -5.27
C VAL A 316 -26.01 5.66 -5.04
N THR A 317 -26.51 5.05 -6.12
CA THR A 317 -27.01 3.67 -6.07
C THR A 317 -25.86 2.71 -6.35
N VAL A 318 -25.51 1.87 -5.38
CA VAL A 318 -24.49 0.84 -5.57
C VAL A 318 -25.08 -0.32 -6.39
N VAL A 319 -24.31 -0.81 -7.35
CA VAL A 319 -24.66 -1.89 -8.28
C VAL A 319 -23.46 -2.83 -8.38
N GLN A 320 -23.72 -4.14 -8.36
CA GLN A 320 -22.64 -5.15 -8.33
C GLN A 320 -22.41 -5.83 -9.67
N SER A 321 -23.37 -5.79 -10.60
CA SER A 321 -23.25 -6.41 -11.92
C SER A 321 -23.75 -5.52 -13.06
N MET A 322 -23.29 -5.81 -14.27
CA MET A 322 -23.74 -5.11 -15.48
C MET A 322 -25.23 -5.35 -15.76
N ASP A 323 -25.75 -6.53 -15.48
CA ASP A 323 -27.17 -6.83 -15.68
C ASP A 323 -28.07 -6.07 -14.71
N GLU A 324 -27.62 -5.92 -13.46
CA GLU A 324 -28.30 -5.09 -12.48
C GLU A 324 -28.31 -3.61 -12.90
N LEU A 325 -27.19 -3.11 -13.45
CA LEU A 325 -27.11 -1.76 -14.01
C LEU A 325 -28.11 -1.59 -15.15
N ASP A 326 -28.07 -2.48 -16.14
CA ASP A 326 -28.94 -2.43 -17.32
C ASP A 326 -30.42 -2.55 -16.93
N ARG A 327 -30.76 -3.37 -15.92
CA ARG A 327 -32.12 -3.48 -15.37
C ARG A 327 -32.57 -2.18 -14.71
N LYS A 328 -31.73 -1.58 -13.85
CA LYS A 328 -32.02 -0.32 -13.15
C LYS A 328 -32.09 0.88 -14.10
N MET A 329 -31.35 0.86 -15.20
CA MET A 329 -31.44 1.87 -16.27
C MET A 329 -32.73 1.73 -17.08
N ARG A 330 -33.25 0.50 -17.26
CA ARG A 330 -34.52 0.24 -17.96
C ARG A 330 -35.76 0.45 -17.09
N SER A 331 -35.68 0.21 -15.79
CA SER A 331 -36.82 0.26 -14.86
C SER A 331 -37.23 1.69 -14.45
N ASP A 332 -37.09 2.69 -15.32
CA ASP A 332 -37.41 4.08 -14.99
C ASP A 332 -38.91 4.23 -14.66
N PRO A 333 -39.29 4.66 -13.44
CA PRO A 333 -40.69 4.86 -13.07
C PRO A 333 -41.41 5.91 -13.91
N LYS A 334 -40.70 6.83 -14.57
CA LYS A 334 -41.27 8.00 -15.26
C LYS A 334 -41.39 7.86 -16.78
N SER A 335 -40.67 6.93 -17.41
CA SER A 335 -40.71 6.75 -18.86
C SER A 335 -40.77 5.27 -19.22
N ARG A 336 -41.92 4.83 -19.75
CA ARG A 336 -42.15 3.45 -20.19
C ARG A 336 -41.50 3.12 -21.55
N THR A 337 -40.96 4.13 -22.24
CA THR A 337 -40.50 4.05 -23.64
C THR A 337 -39.02 4.36 -23.86
N ARG A 338 -38.31 4.98 -22.92
CA ARG A 338 -36.87 5.31 -23.09
C ARG A 338 -36.07 5.00 -21.83
N ALA A 339 -35.01 4.21 -21.97
CA ALA A 339 -34.09 3.90 -20.88
C ALA A 339 -33.48 5.19 -20.30
N ARG A 340 -33.41 5.26 -18.96
CA ARG A 340 -32.82 6.38 -18.24
C ARG A 340 -31.31 6.39 -18.46
N LYS A 341 -30.74 7.56 -18.71
CA LYS A 341 -29.29 7.73 -18.87
C LYS A 341 -28.59 7.70 -17.51
N ALA A 342 -27.30 7.41 -17.50
CA ALA A 342 -26.57 7.16 -16.26
C ALA A 342 -25.24 7.91 -16.18
N VAL A 343 -24.90 8.33 -14.96
CA VAL A 343 -23.54 8.66 -14.54
C VAL A 343 -23.05 7.48 -13.70
N VAL A 344 -21.97 6.82 -14.13
CA VAL A 344 -21.45 5.61 -13.50
C VAL A 344 -20.02 5.83 -13.06
N LEU A 345 -19.79 5.67 -11.75
CA LEU A 345 -18.47 5.47 -11.17
C LEU A 345 -18.15 3.98 -11.31
N ALA A 346 -17.18 3.63 -12.14
CA ALA A 346 -16.86 2.24 -12.44
C ALA A 346 -15.48 1.87 -11.90
N THR A 347 -15.43 0.77 -11.16
CA THR A 347 -14.21 0.25 -10.51
C THR A 347 -13.14 -0.23 -11.48
N LEU A 348 -11.90 -0.24 -10.99
CA LEU A 348 -10.64 -0.44 -11.69
C LEU A 348 -10.31 0.69 -12.65
N GLU A 349 -9.46 1.61 -12.21
CA GLU A 349 -9.18 2.86 -12.88
C GLU A 349 -8.41 2.72 -14.19
N GLY A 350 -7.78 1.58 -14.45
CA GLY A 350 -6.99 1.34 -15.66
C GLY A 350 -7.84 1.16 -16.92
N MET A 351 -9.14 0.84 -16.79
CA MET A 351 -9.98 0.36 -17.91
C MET A 351 -9.36 -0.86 -18.64
N SER A 352 -8.42 -1.55 -18.00
CA SER A 352 -7.77 -2.79 -18.44
C SER A 352 -8.54 -4.02 -17.96
N LEU A 353 -9.23 -3.91 -16.83
CA LEU A 353 -10.02 -4.96 -16.20
C LEU A 353 -11.32 -4.37 -15.62
N GLY A 354 -12.25 -5.25 -15.24
CA GLY A 354 -13.43 -4.86 -14.47
C GLY A 354 -14.50 -4.14 -15.28
N TYR A 355 -15.36 -3.43 -14.57
CA TYR A 355 -16.54 -2.80 -15.16
C TYR A 355 -16.23 -1.51 -15.90
N SER A 356 -15.16 -0.82 -15.53
CA SER A 356 -14.68 0.36 -16.26
C SER A 356 -14.31 0.01 -17.70
N GLN A 357 -13.66 -1.14 -17.93
CA GLN A 357 -13.35 -1.65 -19.27
C GLN A 357 -14.63 -1.92 -20.08
N GLU A 358 -15.62 -2.61 -19.51
CA GLU A 358 -16.86 -2.97 -20.22
C GLU A 358 -17.64 -1.73 -20.64
N LEU A 359 -17.77 -0.77 -19.74
CA LEU A 359 -18.45 0.49 -20.02
C LEU A 359 -17.68 1.34 -21.02
N PHE A 360 -16.34 1.35 -20.95
CA PHE A 360 -15.51 2.05 -21.93
C PHE A 360 -15.79 1.53 -23.34
N VAL A 361 -15.73 0.21 -23.54
CA VAL A 361 -15.98 -0.42 -24.84
C VAL A 361 -17.41 -0.16 -25.34
N ARG A 362 -18.41 -0.18 -24.45
CA ARG A 362 -19.82 0.09 -24.83
C ARG A 362 -20.08 1.56 -25.15
N TRP A 363 -19.45 2.51 -24.44
CA TRP A 363 -19.84 3.92 -24.45
C TRP A 363 -18.91 4.84 -25.23
N ALA A 364 -17.67 4.45 -25.49
CA ALA A 364 -16.68 5.31 -26.15
C ALA A 364 -17.05 5.69 -27.59
N SER A 365 -17.75 4.81 -28.32
CA SER A 365 -18.11 5.03 -29.73
C SER A 365 -19.36 5.90 -29.93
N ASP A 366 -20.09 6.24 -28.87
CA ASP A 366 -21.26 7.12 -28.95
C ASP A 366 -20.88 8.58 -28.64
N LYS A 367 -21.13 9.47 -29.62
CA LYS A 367 -20.85 10.91 -29.54
C LYS A 367 -21.61 11.64 -28.43
N GLY A 368 -22.74 11.09 -27.98
CA GLY A 368 -23.53 11.67 -26.91
C GLY A 368 -22.84 11.54 -25.54
N ASN A 369 -22.07 10.47 -25.35
CA ASN A 369 -21.48 10.11 -24.06
C ASN A 369 -20.27 10.96 -23.70
N ALA A 370 -19.82 10.83 -22.46
CA ALA A 370 -18.56 11.39 -22.00
C ALA A 370 -17.80 10.42 -21.09
N ILE A 371 -16.47 10.52 -21.15
CA ILE A 371 -15.55 9.86 -20.22
C ILE A 371 -14.84 10.97 -19.44
N VAL A 372 -15.00 10.97 -18.12
CA VAL A 372 -14.38 11.95 -17.24
C VAL A 372 -13.32 11.23 -16.41
N LEU A 373 -12.06 11.47 -16.71
CA LEU A 373 -10.93 10.87 -16.02
C LEU A 373 -10.58 11.69 -14.77
N PRO A 374 -10.75 11.14 -13.55
CA PRO A 374 -10.35 11.82 -12.32
C PRO A 374 -8.85 11.66 -12.03
N GLN A 375 -8.18 10.74 -12.73
CA GLN A 375 -6.77 10.42 -12.55
C GLN A 375 -6.14 9.92 -13.85
N ARG A 376 -4.81 9.93 -13.93
CA ARG A 376 -4.04 9.52 -15.11
C ARG A 376 -4.07 8.02 -15.36
N GLY A 377 -4.36 7.25 -14.30
CA GLY A 377 -4.44 5.79 -14.31
C GLY A 377 -3.07 5.10 -14.39
N PRO A 378 -3.03 3.78 -14.15
CA PRO A 378 -1.83 2.95 -14.21
C PRO A 378 -1.09 3.10 -15.53
N PRO A 379 0.26 3.07 -15.56
CA PRO A 379 1.00 3.01 -16.81
C PRO A 379 0.59 1.80 -17.66
N LYS A 380 0.75 1.92 -18.98
CA LYS A 380 0.40 0.86 -19.97
C LYS A 380 -1.09 0.47 -19.99
N SER A 381 -1.96 1.22 -19.31
CA SER A 381 -3.42 1.00 -19.32
C SER A 381 -4.14 1.82 -20.40
N PRO A 382 -5.33 1.40 -20.85
CA PRO A 382 -6.20 2.20 -21.72
C PRO A 382 -6.51 3.60 -21.16
N THR A 383 -6.66 3.73 -19.84
CA THR A 383 -6.82 5.05 -19.19
C THR A 383 -5.62 5.95 -19.43
N ARG A 384 -4.41 5.40 -19.30
CA ARG A 384 -3.19 6.18 -19.51
C ARG A 384 -3.00 6.59 -20.96
N ASP A 385 -3.28 5.68 -21.91
CA ASP A 385 -3.25 6.01 -23.35
C ASP A 385 -4.26 7.12 -23.68
N LEU A 386 -5.48 7.02 -23.16
CA LEU A 386 -6.51 8.03 -23.33
C LEU A 386 -6.11 9.38 -22.71
N PHE A 387 -5.52 9.36 -21.51
CA PHE A 387 -4.99 10.55 -20.85
C PHE A 387 -3.88 11.22 -21.68
N ASN A 388 -2.91 10.46 -22.19
CA ASN A 388 -1.81 10.99 -22.99
C ASN A 388 -2.32 11.68 -24.27
N LYS A 389 -3.26 11.03 -24.98
CA LYS A 389 -3.92 11.61 -26.17
C LYS A 389 -4.68 12.89 -25.85
N TRP A 390 -5.40 12.90 -24.72
CA TRP A 390 -6.08 14.10 -24.24
C TRP A 390 -5.09 15.22 -23.87
N TRP A 391 -3.98 14.86 -23.22
CA TRP A 391 -2.94 15.78 -22.79
C TRP A 391 -2.25 16.44 -23.99
N GLU A 392 -1.84 15.67 -25.00
CA GLU A 392 -1.25 16.18 -26.23
C GLU A 392 -2.20 17.15 -26.95
N HIS A 393 -3.47 16.79 -27.08
CA HIS A 393 -4.47 17.61 -27.77
C HIS A 393 -4.81 18.92 -27.05
N THR A 394 -4.80 18.94 -25.71
CA THR A 394 -5.29 20.08 -24.91
C THR A 394 -4.19 20.91 -24.25
N GLN A 395 -3.10 20.27 -23.84
CA GLN A 395 -2.00 20.85 -23.07
C GLN A 395 -0.69 20.95 -23.87
N GLY A 396 -0.57 20.31 -25.05
CA GLY A 396 0.69 20.09 -25.78
C GLY A 396 1.58 21.30 -26.09
N ASN A 397 1.07 22.53 -25.92
CA ASN A 397 1.82 23.78 -26.09
C ASN A 397 2.19 24.50 -24.78
N LEU A 398 1.93 23.90 -23.61
CA LEU A 398 2.23 24.53 -22.32
C LEU A 398 3.72 24.37 -21.96
N PRO A 399 4.40 25.47 -21.59
CA PRO A 399 5.72 25.41 -20.99
C PRO A 399 5.71 24.51 -19.74
N ARG A 400 6.82 23.78 -19.49
CA ARG A 400 6.96 22.81 -18.38
C ARG A 400 6.62 23.36 -16.98
N ASN A 401 6.66 24.68 -16.78
CA ASN A 401 6.40 25.34 -15.50
C ASN A 401 5.04 26.03 -15.38
N SER A 402 4.16 25.86 -16.38
CA SER A 402 2.83 26.47 -16.39
C SER A 402 1.83 25.63 -15.60
N PRO A 403 0.88 26.26 -14.89
CA PRO A 403 -0.22 25.55 -14.27
C PRO A 403 -1.03 24.79 -15.32
N MET A 404 -1.45 23.58 -14.97
CA MET A 404 -2.28 22.76 -15.84
C MET A 404 -3.55 23.53 -16.22
N LYS A 405 -3.87 23.59 -17.52
CA LYS A 405 -5.06 24.27 -17.99
C LYS A 405 -6.28 23.38 -17.75
N LEU A 406 -7.26 23.89 -17.02
CA LEU A 406 -8.58 23.27 -16.91
C LEU A 406 -9.33 23.45 -18.24
N VAL A 407 -9.69 22.35 -18.88
CA VAL A 407 -10.34 22.34 -20.20
C VAL A 407 -11.66 21.58 -20.08
N ALA A 408 -12.71 22.15 -20.67
CA ALA A 408 -14.02 21.50 -20.75
C ALA A 408 -13.95 20.19 -21.55
N PRO A 409 -14.94 19.28 -21.45
CA PRO A 409 -14.94 18.05 -22.24
C PRO A 409 -14.80 18.29 -23.74
N THR A 410 -13.78 17.70 -24.35
CA THR A 410 -13.42 17.85 -25.76
C THR A 410 -13.58 16.53 -26.51
N LEU A 411 -13.90 16.61 -27.80
CA LEU A 411 -13.74 15.45 -28.69
C LEU A 411 -12.27 15.27 -29.01
N LEU A 412 -11.83 14.02 -29.15
CA LEU A 412 -10.47 13.68 -29.59
C LEU A 412 -10.58 13.13 -31.03
N PRO A 413 -10.33 13.94 -32.07
CA PRO A 413 -10.52 13.51 -33.45
C PRO A 413 -9.59 12.33 -33.81
N GLY A 414 -10.16 11.22 -34.29
CA GLY A 414 -9.39 10.04 -34.73
C GLY A 414 -8.67 9.28 -33.62
N ALA A 415 -9.03 9.50 -32.35
CA ALA A 415 -8.43 8.77 -31.24
C ALA A 415 -8.92 7.31 -31.21
N GLU A 416 -7.99 6.38 -31.36
CA GLU A 416 -8.22 4.93 -31.18
C GLU A 416 -7.47 4.45 -29.95
N VAL A 417 -8.11 3.71 -29.05
CA VAL A 417 -7.45 3.09 -27.89
C VAL A 417 -7.47 1.57 -28.04
N GLN A 418 -6.32 0.94 -27.85
CA GLN A 418 -6.23 -0.53 -27.89
C GLN A 418 -6.63 -1.11 -26.54
N VAL A 419 -7.59 -2.05 -26.56
CA VAL A 419 -8.08 -2.71 -25.36
C VAL A 419 -7.98 -4.22 -25.55
N THR A 420 -7.42 -4.90 -24.55
CA THR A 420 -7.37 -6.37 -24.53
C THR A 420 -8.51 -6.88 -23.66
N ILE A 421 -9.47 -7.55 -24.29
CA ILE A 421 -10.61 -8.14 -23.61
C ILE A 421 -10.34 -9.63 -23.43
N LYS A 422 -10.36 -10.09 -22.19
CA LYS A 422 -10.41 -11.52 -21.85
C LYS A 422 -11.86 -11.89 -21.52
N ARG A 423 -12.33 -13.04 -22.00
CA ARG A 423 -13.64 -13.60 -21.66
C ARG A 423 -13.54 -15.11 -21.43
N ARG A 424 -14.30 -15.60 -20.47
CA ARG A 424 -14.54 -17.03 -20.29
C ARG A 424 -15.66 -17.47 -21.21
N VAL A 425 -15.39 -18.46 -22.04
CA VAL A 425 -16.36 -19.05 -22.97
C VAL A 425 -16.46 -20.54 -22.63
N PRO A 426 -17.67 -21.11 -22.49
CA PRO A 426 -17.83 -22.55 -22.26
C PRO A 426 -17.21 -23.35 -23.42
N LEU A 427 -16.62 -24.50 -23.11
CA LEU A 427 -16.13 -25.44 -24.11
C LEU A 427 -17.33 -26.08 -24.83
N GLU A 428 -17.26 -26.17 -26.15
CA GLU A 428 -18.31 -26.74 -26.99
C GLU A 428 -17.72 -27.76 -27.97
N GLY A 429 -18.46 -28.86 -28.23
CA GLY A 429 -18.09 -29.89 -29.20
C GLY A 429 -16.84 -30.68 -28.80
N ASN A 430 -15.93 -30.89 -29.76
CA ASN A 430 -14.74 -31.73 -29.58
C ASN A 430 -13.82 -31.26 -28.45
N GLU A 431 -13.72 -29.95 -28.19
CA GLU A 431 -12.90 -29.40 -27.10
C GLU A 431 -13.44 -29.84 -25.72
N LEU A 432 -14.77 -29.96 -25.59
CA LEU A 432 -15.41 -30.44 -24.36
C LEU A 432 -15.14 -31.93 -24.17
N ASP A 433 -15.21 -32.73 -25.23
CA ASP A 433 -14.95 -34.17 -25.17
C ASP A 433 -13.49 -34.46 -24.79
N GLU A 434 -12.54 -33.72 -25.37
CA GLU A 434 -11.12 -33.80 -25.03
C GLU A 434 -10.86 -33.39 -23.58
N TRP A 435 -11.50 -32.32 -23.12
CA TRP A 435 -11.39 -31.88 -21.72
C TRP A 435 -11.96 -32.92 -20.76
N ILE A 436 -13.12 -33.51 -21.05
CA ILE A 436 -13.73 -34.57 -20.22
C ILE A 436 -12.81 -35.80 -20.17
N ALA A 437 -12.23 -36.20 -21.32
CA ALA A 437 -11.30 -37.32 -21.38
C ALA A 437 -10.00 -37.04 -20.59
N LEU A 438 -9.47 -35.81 -20.66
CA LEU A 438 -8.29 -35.39 -19.92
C LEU A 438 -8.58 -35.28 -18.41
N ASP A 439 -9.71 -34.71 -18.01
CA ASP A 439 -10.12 -34.61 -16.61
C ASP A 439 -10.32 -36.00 -15.99
N LYS A 440 -10.94 -36.93 -16.74
CA LYS A 440 -11.07 -38.32 -16.33
C LYS A 440 -9.70 -38.96 -16.12
N ARG A 441 -8.77 -38.76 -17.06
CA ARG A 441 -7.39 -39.27 -16.95
C ARG A 441 -6.65 -38.68 -15.74
N ARG A 442 -6.80 -37.37 -15.47
CA ARG A 442 -6.22 -36.71 -14.30
C ARG A 442 -6.77 -37.29 -13.00
N LYS A 443 -8.09 -37.46 -12.90
CA LYS A 443 -8.74 -38.08 -11.73
C LYS A 443 -8.30 -39.54 -11.53
N GLU A 444 -8.13 -40.29 -12.60
CA GLU A 444 -7.59 -41.66 -12.54
C GLU A 444 -6.14 -41.67 -12.04
N GLN A 445 -5.30 -40.72 -12.47
CA GLN A 445 -3.92 -40.58 -11.99
C GLN A 445 -3.84 -40.15 -10.52
N GLU A 446 -4.65 -39.18 -10.10
CA GLU A 446 -4.75 -38.75 -8.70
C GLU A 446 -5.26 -39.88 -7.81
N ALA A 447 -6.33 -40.58 -8.22
CA ALA A 447 -6.84 -41.73 -7.49
C ALA A 447 -5.83 -42.88 -7.42
N ALA A 448 -5.05 -43.13 -8.48
CA ALA A 448 -3.97 -44.10 -8.45
C ALA A 448 -2.84 -43.68 -7.49
N ARG A 449 -2.47 -42.40 -7.48
CA ARG A 449 -1.47 -41.86 -6.54
C ARG A 449 -1.94 -41.96 -5.09
N ASP A 450 -3.19 -41.62 -4.83
CA ASP A 450 -3.80 -41.72 -3.50
C ASP A 450 -3.94 -43.17 -3.05
N ALA A 451 -4.30 -44.09 -3.96
CA ALA A 451 -4.33 -45.52 -3.67
C ALA A 451 -2.93 -46.08 -3.33
N ILE A 452 -1.88 -45.60 -4.02
CA ILE A 452 -0.49 -45.95 -3.70
C ILE A 452 -0.09 -45.39 -2.32
N LEU A 453 -0.43 -44.13 -2.02
CA LEU A 453 -0.18 -43.52 -0.70
C LEU A 453 -0.93 -44.24 0.42
N GLN A 454 -2.20 -44.59 0.21
CA GLN A 454 -2.99 -45.36 1.16
C GLN A 454 -2.42 -46.77 1.36
N ARG A 455 -2.02 -47.46 0.28
CA ARG A 455 -1.38 -48.77 0.34
C ARG A 455 -0.04 -48.72 1.09
N ASN A 456 0.78 -47.69 0.84
CA ASN A 456 2.02 -47.48 1.58
C ASN A 456 1.74 -47.20 3.06
N ARG A 457 0.68 -46.45 3.38
CA ARG A 457 0.26 -46.20 4.77
C ARG A 457 -0.24 -47.46 5.47
N THR A 458 -1.00 -48.31 4.76
CA THR A 458 -1.47 -49.60 5.32
C THR A 458 -0.37 -50.64 5.46
N MET A 459 0.66 -50.65 4.59
CA MET A 459 1.85 -51.50 4.78
C MET A 459 2.63 -51.10 6.03
N LEU A 460 2.85 -49.80 6.24
CA LEU A 460 3.52 -49.29 7.43
C LEU A 460 2.75 -49.66 8.72
N ASP A 461 1.42 -49.61 8.69
CA ASP A 461 0.57 -50.04 9.81
C ASP A 461 0.56 -51.58 10.01
N SER A 462 0.91 -52.38 9.00
CA SER A 462 0.96 -53.86 9.09
C SER A 462 2.32 -54.42 9.51
N ASP A 463 3.40 -53.67 9.29
CA ASP A 463 4.77 -54.06 9.68
C ASP A 463 5.00 -53.93 11.20
N ASP A 464 4.13 -53.23 11.93
CA ASP A 464 4.16 -53.14 13.41
C ASP A 464 3.52 -54.36 14.11
N MET A 465 3.05 -55.38 13.36
CA MET A 465 2.34 -56.55 13.92
C MET A 465 2.86 -57.93 13.49
N SER A 466 4.06 -58.04 12.91
CA SER A 466 4.67 -59.36 12.71
C SER A 466 6.19 -59.37 12.89
N SER A 467 6.63 -59.90 14.03
CA SER A 467 8.03 -60.21 14.31
C SER A 467 8.21 -61.71 14.54
N ASN A 468 9.03 -62.29 13.66
CA ASN A 468 9.91 -63.47 13.81
C ASN A 468 9.39 -64.88 13.51
N GLY A 469 10.13 -65.57 12.62
CA GLY A 469 10.13 -67.03 12.52
C GLY A 469 10.73 -67.65 11.24
N ASP A 470 12.04 -67.47 11.04
CA ASP A 470 13.05 -68.40 10.49
C ASP A 470 12.92 -69.22 9.16
N SER A 471 14.01 -69.07 8.38
CA SER A 471 14.90 -70.11 7.81
C SER A 471 14.55 -70.95 6.55
N ASP A 472 15.44 -70.79 5.55
CA ASP A 472 16.18 -71.82 4.80
C ASP A 472 15.81 -72.25 3.36
N ASP A 473 16.89 -72.25 2.55
CA ASP A 473 17.30 -73.15 1.45
C ASP A 473 16.92 -72.94 -0.04
N GLU A 474 17.96 -72.47 -0.76
CA GLU A 474 18.68 -73.08 -1.91
C GLU A 474 18.03 -73.45 -3.27
N GLU A 475 18.77 -72.98 -4.30
CA GLU A 475 19.18 -73.62 -5.56
C GLU A 475 18.29 -73.67 -6.84
N THR A 476 18.81 -72.95 -7.85
CA THR A 476 19.12 -73.38 -9.24
C THR A 476 18.11 -73.27 -10.40
N ARG A 477 18.59 -72.54 -11.44
CA ARG A 477 18.53 -72.82 -12.90
C ARG A 477 17.15 -72.72 -13.59
N ASP A 478 16.98 -72.27 -14.82
CA ASP A 478 17.81 -71.72 -15.88
C ASP A 478 16.83 -71.31 -17.02
N MET A 479 17.28 -70.37 -17.86
CA MET A 479 16.79 -70.00 -19.20
C MET A 479 15.29 -69.73 -19.48
N GLY A 480 15.06 -68.51 -19.99
CA GLY A 480 14.64 -68.46 -21.40
C GLY A 480 13.67 -67.36 -21.83
N ILE A 481 14.24 -66.38 -22.56
CA ILE A 481 13.70 -65.75 -23.77
C ILE A 481 12.66 -64.63 -23.59
N VAL A 482 13.16 -63.42 -23.86
CA VAL A 482 12.46 -62.15 -24.08
C VAL A 482 11.61 -62.21 -25.37
N PRO A 483 10.45 -61.52 -25.41
CA PRO A 483 10.30 -60.56 -26.49
C PRO A 483 9.87 -59.16 -26.01
N THR A 484 10.63 -58.22 -26.52
CA THR A 484 10.52 -56.76 -26.57
C THR A 484 9.12 -56.20 -26.77
N VAL A 485 8.76 -55.18 -26.00
CA VAL A 485 7.74 -54.18 -26.35
C VAL A 485 8.42 -52.86 -26.71
N ARG A 486 7.95 -52.30 -27.82
CA ARG A 486 8.44 -51.12 -28.54
C ARG A 486 8.48 -49.86 -27.69
N GLU A 487 9.51 -49.08 -27.95
CA GLU A 487 9.74 -47.69 -27.57
C GLU A 487 8.53 -46.80 -27.86
N VAL A 488 8.18 -45.98 -26.87
CA VAL A 488 7.55 -44.67 -27.06
C VAL A 488 8.39 -43.68 -26.25
N ASP A 489 9.01 -42.73 -26.95
CA ASP A 489 9.79 -41.63 -26.40
C ASP A 489 8.98 -40.76 -25.44
N VAL A 490 9.49 -40.57 -24.23
CA VAL A 490 9.22 -39.37 -23.43
C VAL A 490 10.51 -38.98 -22.69
N GLU A 491 11.21 -37.99 -23.23
CA GLU A 491 12.27 -37.29 -22.51
C GLU A 491 11.67 -36.36 -21.45
N ALA A 492 12.45 -36.19 -20.37
CA ALA A 492 12.36 -35.20 -19.30
C ALA A 492 11.44 -35.50 -18.11
N PHE A 493 11.93 -36.28 -17.13
CA PHE A 493 11.85 -35.96 -15.69
C PHE A 493 13.02 -36.65 -14.93
N SER A 494 13.38 -36.09 -13.78
CA SER A 494 14.66 -36.12 -13.04
C SER A 494 15.18 -37.47 -12.49
N GLU A 495 16.52 -37.56 -12.36
CA GLU A 495 17.38 -38.66 -11.86
C GLU A 495 17.11 -39.23 -10.45
N ILE A 496 15.97 -38.96 -9.81
CA ILE A 496 15.66 -39.47 -8.46
C ILE A 496 14.79 -40.75 -8.48
N ASP A 497 14.18 -41.08 -9.62
CA ASP A 497 13.26 -42.24 -9.73
C ASP A 497 13.96 -43.56 -10.17
N LEU A 498 15.21 -43.50 -10.62
CA LEU A 498 15.99 -44.67 -11.09
C LEU A 498 16.49 -45.60 -9.96
N GLU A 499 16.44 -45.14 -8.71
CA GLU A 499 16.92 -45.92 -7.55
C GLU A 499 15.78 -46.63 -6.79
N MET A 500 14.52 -46.25 -7.05
CA MET A 500 13.33 -46.89 -6.45
C MET A 500 12.70 -47.97 -7.35
N GLU A 501 13.03 -48.00 -8.65
CA GLU A 501 12.58 -49.03 -9.60
C GLU A 501 13.38 -50.34 -9.52
N ARG A 502 14.55 -50.35 -8.87
CA ARG A 502 15.37 -51.56 -8.68
C ARG A 502 14.89 -52.51 -7.56
N LEU A 503 13.83 -52.15 -6.82
CA LEU A 503 13.37 -52.85 -5.61
C LEU A 503 11.94 -53.41 -5.66
N ARG A 504 11.22 -53.34 -6.80
CA ARG A 504 9.82 -53.82 -6.91
C ARG A 504 9.61 -54.96 -7.91
N GLY A 505 10.61 -55.82 -8.08
CA GLY A 505 10.43 -57.15 -8.68
C GLY A 505 9.79 -58.11 -7.69
N GLY A 506 8.47 -58.01 -7.47
CA GLY A 506 7.72 -58.92 -6.60
C GLY A 506 6.37 -59.25 -7.23
N GLN A 507 6.24 -60.47 -7.75
CA GLN A 507 5.01 -60.95 -8.40
C GLN A 507 3.90 -61.25 -7.37
N SER A 508 2.67 -60.98 -7.82
CA SER A 508 1.38 -61.34 -7.24
C SER A 508 1.09 -62.85 -7.34
N TYR A 509 0.53 -63.44 -6.29
CA TYR A 509 -0.12 -64.75 -6.32
C TYR A 509 -1.62 -64.59 -6.59
N ASP A 510 -2.14 -65.26 -7.63
CA ASP A 510 -3.58 -65.44 -7.84
C ASP A 510 -4.06 -66.72 -7.14
N LEU A 511 -5.05 -66.60 -6.25
CA LEU A 511 -5.69 -67.72 -5.57
C LEU A 511 -6.84 -68.31 -6.41
N TYR A 512 -6.80 -69.62 -6.62
CA TYR A 512 -7.86 -70.41 -7.23
C TYR A 512 -9.14 -70.45 -6.37
N VAL A 513 -10.28 -70.02 -6.92
CA VAL A 513 -11.60 -70.38 -6.39
C VAL A 513 -12.09 -71.64 -7.12
N LYS A 514 -11.99 -72.79 -6.47
CA LYS A 514 -12.66 -74.03 -6.89
C LYS A 514 -14.10 -74.04 -6.40
N ASP A 515 -15.02 -74.05 -7.34
CA ASP A 515 -16.43 -74.33 -7.12
C ASP A 515 -16.66 -75.85 -7.12
N ARG A 516 -17.29 -76.38 -6.06
CA ARG A 516 -18.16 -77.57 -6.07
C ARG A 516 -18.70 -77.86 -4.67
N GLY A 517 -20.00 -77.62 -4.52
CA GLY A 517 -20.74 -77.88 -3.29
C GLY A 517 -20.94 -79.35 -2.94
N ARG A 518 -21.35 -79.56 -1.68
CA ARG A 518 -22.28 -80.62 -1.31
C ARG A 518 -23.03 -80.22 -0.03
N VAL A 519 -24.35 -80.16 -0.20
CA VAL A 519 -25.37 -79.85 0.80
C VAL A 519 -25.44 -80.91 1.90
N ARG A 520 -25.59 -80.50 3.17
CA ARG A 520 -26.52 -81.11 4.15
C ARG A 520 -26.64 -80.28 5.44
N GLY A 521 -27.86 -79.81 5.73
CA GLY A 521 -28.34 -79.58 7.09
C GLY A 521 -28.79 -78.14 7.41
N LEU A 522 -30.12 -77.95 7.53
CA LEU A 522 -30.90 -76.90 8.23
C LEU A 522 -30.12 -75.62 8.62
N ASP A 523 -30.42 -74.43 8.10
CA ASP A 523 -31.57 -73.61 8.46
C ASP A 523 -31.57 -72.37 7.54
N MET A 524 -32.74 -71.89 7.11
CA MET A 524 -32.85 -70.71 6.27
C MET A 524 -33.18 -69.50 7.13
N GLN A 525 -32.27 -68.52 7.22
CA GLN A 525 -32.62 -67.10 7.26
C GLN A 525 -31.41 -66.21 6.94
N ASN A 526 -31.67 -65.17 6.13
CA ASN A 526 -30.80 -64.08 5.68
C ASN A 526 -29.85 -64.34 4.50
N GLN A 527 -30.41 -64.26 3.29
CA GLN A 527 -29.69 -63.78 2.11
C GLN A 527 -29.30 -62.31 2.33
N SER A 528 -28.00 -62.04 2.50
CA SER A 528 -27.46 -60.67 2.43
C SER A 528 -27.25 -60.29 0.97
N TYR A 529 -27.98 -59.29 0.48
CA TYR A 529 -27.72 -58.67 -0.81
C TYR A 529 -26.45 -57.81 -0.74
N CYS A 530 -25.74 -57.66 -1.85
CA CYS A 530 -24.61 -56.73 -1.98
C CYS A 530 -25.07 -55.30 -1.66
N MET A 531 -24.64 -54.79 -0.51
CA MET A 531 -24.86 -53.41 -0.06
C MET A 531 -23.63 -52.55 -0.42
N PHE A 532 -23.87 -51.28 -0.71
CA PHE A 532 -22.83 -50.27 -0.93
C PHE A 532 -21.92 -50.14 0.30
N PRO A 533 -20.62 -49.79 0.17
CA PRO A 533 -19.72 -49.71 1.32
C PRO A 533 -20.18 -48.62 2.29
N PHE A 534 -20.77 -49.03 3.41
CA PHE A 534 -21.15 -48.16 4.51
C PHE A 534 -20.26 -48.53 5.70
N GLN A 535 -19.42 -47.59 6.13
CA GLN A 535 -18.67 -47.76 7.38
C GLN A 535 -19.60 -47.47 8.55
N GLU A 536 -20.09 -48.51 9.22
CA GLU A 536 -20.80 -48.37 10.49
C GLU A 536 -19.84 -47.79 11.54
N LYS A 537 -20.19 -46.62 12.08
CA LYS A 537 -19.48 -46.04 13.22
C LYS A 537 -19.84 -46.84 14.47
N ILE A 538 -18.90 -47.64 14.96
CA ILE A 538 -19.02 -48.38 16.23
C ILE A 538 -19.21 -47.36 17.36
N ARG A 539 -20.36 -47.41 18.03
CA ARG A 539 -20.67 -46.57 19.19
C ARG A 539 -19.90 -47.11 20.40
N ARG A 540 -19.18 -46.25 21.12
CA ARG A 540 -18.52 -46.62 22.38
C ARG A 540 -19.56 -46.61 23.49
N VAL A 541 -19.69 -47.75 24.17
CA VAL A 541 -20.67 -47.99 25.25
C VAL A 541 -19.87 -48.38 26.49
N ASP A 542 -20.12 -47.71 27.62
CA ASP A 542 -19.60 -48.09 28.92
C ASP A 542 -20.66 -48.87 29.73
N GLU A 543 -20.36 -49.23 30.98
CA GLU A 543 -21.27 -50.00 31.85
C GLU A 543 -22.62 -49.29 32.13
N TYR A 544 -22.75 -48.00 31.80
CA TYR A 544 -23.95 -47.19 32.01
C TYR A 544 -24.62 -46.70 30.72
N GLY A 545 -24.05 -46.95 29.54
CA GLY A 545 -24.69 -46.69 28.24
C GLY A 545 -23.78 -46.08 27.19
N GLU A 546 -24.37 -45.49 26.15
CA GLU A 546 -23.62 -44.83 25.07
C GLU A 546 -22.90 -43.59 25.61
N ILE A 547 -21.59 -43.49 25.35
CA ILE A 547 -20.78 -42.33 25.77
C ILE A 547 -21.18 -41.14 24.90
N TYR A 548 -21.73 -40.09 25.53
CA TYR A 548 -22.12 -38.86 24.85
C TYR A 548 -20.91 -38.00 24.50
N ASP A 549 -20.87 -37.51 23.26
CA ASP A 549 -19.88 -36.56 22.77
C ASP A 549 -20.28 -35.14 23.19
N LEU A 550 -19.70 -34.61 24.28
CA LEU A 550 -20.08 -33.32 24.88
C LEU A 550 -19.91 -32.14 23.91
N GLU A 551 -18.99 -32.21 22.94
CA GLU A 551 -18.76 -31.14 21.96
C GLU A 551 -19.94 -30.97 20.97
N LYS A 552 -20.74 -32.02 20.76
CA LYS A 552 -21.94 -31.96 19.90
C LYS A 552 -23.15 -31.30 20.55
N TYR A 553 -23.14 -31.15 21.88
CA TYR A 553 -24.29 -30.66 22.65
C TYR A 553 -24.05 -29.33 23.36
N MET A 554 -22.86 -28.73 23.23
CA MET A 554 -22.67 -27.32 23.59
C MET A 554 -23.31 -26.41 22.53
N GLN A 555 -24.64 -26.23 22.61
CA GLN A 555 -25.25 -25.01 22.12
C GLN A 555 -24.93 -23.92 23.14
N VAL A 556 -24.13 -22.95 22.72
CA VAL A 556 -23.78 -21.76 23.49
C VAL A 556 -25.07 -20.97 23.73
N GLU A 557 -25.57 -20.98 24.97
CA GLU A 557 -26.52 -19.99 25.44
C GLU A 557 -25.81 -18.63 25.48
N GLU A 558 -26.36 -17.65 24.76
CA GLU A 558 -25.95 -16.25 24.80
C GLU A 558 -26.14 -15.71 26.23
N THR A 559 -25.03 -15.52 26.95
CA THR A 559 -24.98 -14.61 28.09
C THR A 559 -24.18 -13.38 27.69
N ASP A 560 -24.87 -12.24 27.69
CA ASP A 560 -24.34 -10.89 27.53
C ASP A 560 -23.16 -10.63 28.48
N ASP A 561 -21.95 -10.46 27.94
CA ASP A 561 -20.89 -9.67 28.57
C ASP A 561 -19.97 -9.08 27.50
N VAL A 562 -19.49 -7.87 27.79
CA VAL A 562 -19.20 -6.79 26.84
C VAL A 562 -17.77 -6.86 26.30
N ASP A 563 -17.59 -7.10 25.01
CA ASP A 563 -16.43 -6.62 24.24
C ASP A 563 -16.80 -6.41 22.76
N PHE A 564 -16.78 -5.14 22.33
CA PHE A 564 -17.30 -4.68 21.05
C PHE A 564 -16.26 -4.86 19.94
N VAL A 565 -16.25 -6.03 19.29
CA VAL A 565 -15.67 -6.24 17.97
C VAL A 565 -16.83 -6.47 17.01
N PRO A 566 -16.97 -5.72 15.90
CA PRO A 566 -18.06 -5.97 14.97
C PRO A 566 -17.81 -7.29 14.25
N GLU A 567 -18.47 -8.35 14.70
CA GLU A 567 -18.62 -9.61 13.98
C GLU A 567 -19.38 -9.36 12.68
N ALA A 568 -18.61 -9.24 11.60
CA ALA A 568 -19.08 -9.37 10.25
C ALA A 568 -18.37 -10.58 9.62
N GLU A 569 -18.56 -11.76 10.22
CA GLU A 569 -18.16 -13.02 9.61
C GLU A 569 -19.27 -14.08 9.72
N ASN A 570 -19.37 -14.88 8.66
CA ASN A 570 -20.33 -15.95 8.41
C ASN A 570 -21.71 -15.56 7.87
N ALA A 571 -21.71 -14.65 6.91
CA ALA A 571 -22.57 -14.80 5.75
C ALA A 571 -21.69 -14.76 4.49
N TYR A 572 -21.20 -15.93 4.06
CA TYR A 572 -20.92 -16.13 2.65
C TYR A 572 -22.26 -15.99 1.93
N GLU A 573 -22.66 -14.75 1.62
CA GLU A 573 -23.52 -14.51 0.47
C GLU A 573 -22.70 -14.97 -0.74
N SER A 574 -22.81 -16.26 -1.05
CA SER A 574 -22.57 -16.74 -2.39
C SER A 574 -23.40 -15.84 -3.29
N GLU A 575 -22.73 -15.00 -4.09
CA GLU A 575 -23.36 -14.45 -5.28
C GLU A 575 -24.12 -15.61 -5.96
N PRO A 576 -25.30 -15.38 -6.56
CA PRO A 576 -25.81 -16.34 -7.51
C PRO A 576 -24.76 -16.42 -8.62
N GLU A 577 -23.84 -17.39 -8.51
CA GLU A 577 -23.22 -17.98 -9.69
C GLU A 577 -24.35 -18.17 -10.67
N ASP A 578 -24.20 -17.65 -11.89
CA ASP A 578 -25.17 -17.84 -12.94
C ASP A 578 -25.65 -19.29 -12.92
N ALA A 579 -26.87 -19.48 -12.44
CA ALA A 579 -27.48 -20.78 -12.31
C ALA A 579 -27.83 -21.25 -13.72
N ASN A 580 -26.83 -21.73 -14.48
CA ASN A 580 -26.92 -22.78 -15.49
C ASN A 580 -25.68 -22.87 -16.38
N ASP A 581 -24.47 -23.01 -15.82
CA ASP A 581 -23.45 -23.74 -16.58
C ASP A 581 -22.29 -24.32 -15.77
N SER A 582 -22.39 -25.60 -15.41
CA SER A 582 -21.26 -26.38 -14.88
C SER A 582 -20.24 -26.78 -15.95
N ARG A 583 -20.40 -26.28 -17.18
CA ARG A 583 -19.51 -26.59 -18.30
C ARG A 583 -18.12 -25.98 -18.07
N PRO A 584 -17.05 -26.75 -18.34
CA PRO A 584 -15.69 -26.21 -18.34
C PRO A 584 -15.58 -25.05 -19.32
N THR A 585 -14.76 -24.06 -18.99
CA THR A 585 -14.61 -22.82 -19.76
C THR A 585 -13.17 -22.65 -20.19
N LYS A 586 -12.95 -22.04 -21.37
CA LYS A 586 -11.64 -21.54 -21.80
C LYS A 586 -11.61 -20.02 -21.77
N SER A 587 -10.41 -19.47 -21.58
CA SER A 587 -10.18 -18.03 -21.66
C SER A 587 -9.82 -17.64 -23.09
N VAL A 588 -10.64 -16.81 -23.72
CA VAL A 588 -10.36 -16.24 -25.05
C VAL A 588 -9.89 -14.80 -24.89
N MET A 589 -8.76 -14.47 -25.51
CA MET A 589 -8.21 -13.12 -25.55
C MET A 589 -8.46 -12.48 -26.91
N GLU A 590 -9.12 -11.33 -26.92
CA GLU A 590 -9.36 -10.52 -28.11
C GLU A 590 -8.75 -9.14 -27.94
N ARG A 591 -7.98 -8.68 -28.93
CA ARG A 591 -7.44 -7.31 -28.96
C ARG A 591 -8.31 -6.47 -29.88
N ILE A 592 -9.06 -5.54 -29.30
CA ILE A 592 -9.94 -4.63 -30.05
C ILE A 592 -9.35 -3.23 -30.10
N ARG A 593 -9.63 -2.50 -31.18
CA ARG A 593 -9.38 -1.06 -31.27
C ARG A 593 -10.69 -0.33 -31.09
N VAL A 594 -10.80 0.45 -30.03
CA VAL A 594 -12.00 1.22 -29.71
C VAL A 594 -11.83 2.63 -30.24
N GLU A 595 -12.66 3.01 -31.21
CA GLU A 595 -12.71 4.38 -31.72
C GLU A 595 -13.45 5.27 -30.71
N VAL A 596 -12.74 6.28 -30.18
CA VAL A 596 -13.25 7.19 -29.16
C VAL A 596 -13.95 8.37 -29.84
N LYS A 597 -15.28 8.27 -29.94
CA LYS A 597 -16.16 9.33 -30.49
C LYS A 597 -16.83 10.19 -29.43
N CYS A 598 -16.86 9.73 -28.19
CA CYS A 598 -17.40 10.47 -27.05
C CYS A 598 -16.49 11.62 -26.64
N LYS A 599 -17.00 12.54 -25.80
CA LYS A 599 -16.16 13.60 -25.24
C LYS A 599 -15.31 13.07 -24.09
N VAL A 600 -14.06 13.50 -24.02
CA VAL A 600 -13.13 13.14 -22.95
C VAL A 600 -12.72 14.41 -22.20
N SER A 601 -12.67 14.32 -20.88
CA SER A 601 -12.10 15.35 -20.01
C SER A 601 -11.24 14.69 -18.95
N PHE A 602 -10.09 15.29 -18.66
CA PHE A 602 -9.30 14.96 -17.50
C PHE A 602 -9.37 16.11 -16.50
N VAL A 603 -9.66 15.78 -15.25
CA VAL A 603 -9.53 16.69 -14.12
C VAL A 603 -8.86 15.92 -13.02
N ASP A 604 -7.63 16.30 -12.68
CA ASP A 604 -6.92 15.71 -11.56
C ASP A 604 -7.77 15.82 -10.29
N MET A 605 -8.11 14.67 -9.71
CA MET A 605 -8.72 14.44 -8.41
C MET A 605 -7.96 13.31 -7.68
N GLU A 606 -6.65 13.16 -7.96
CA GLU A 606 -5.78 12.12 -7.40
C GLU A 606 -5.50 12.37 -5.90
N GLY A 607 -5.61 13.61 -5.44
CA GLY A 607 -5.38 13.98 -4.04
C GLY A 607 -3.94 13.70 -3.61
N ARG A 608 -2.98 14.26 -4.34
CA ARG A 608 -1.54 14.18 -4.10
C ARG A 608 -0.95 15.59 -4.10
N ALA A 609 0.20 15.76 -3.46
CA ALA A 609 0.94 17.01 -3.49
C ALA A 609 1.36 17.38 -4.91
N ASP A 610 1.34 18.67 -5.23
CA ASP A 610 1.87 19.19 -6.49
C ASP A 610 3.36 19.54 -6.34
N GLY A 611 4.09 19.74 -7.44
CA GLY A 611 5.54 19.94 -7.39
C GLY A 611 5.97 21.16 -6.59
N THR A 612 5.16 22.22 -6.59
CA THR A 612 5.40 23.41 -5.76
C THR A 612 5.28 23.08 -4.27
N SER A 613 4.27 22.31 -3.89
CA SER A 613 4.07 21.93 -2.49
C SER A 613 5.12 20.95 -2.00
N VAL A 614 5.49 19.94 -2.80
CA VAL A 614 6.59 19.02 -2.46
C VAL A 614 7.88 19.79 -2.23
N SER A 615 8.22 20.71 -3.14
CA SER A 615 9.40 21.59 -3.01
C SER A 615 9.37 22.42 -1.72
N ASN A 616 8.23 23.03 -1.39
CA ASN A 616 8.07 23.82 -0.17
C ASN A 616 8.15 22.99 1.11
N ILE A 617 7.68 21.74 1.07
CA ILE A 617 7.73 20.81 2.19
C ILE A 617 9.18 20.34 2.42
N LEU A 618 9.93 20.03 1.36
CA LEU A 618 11.33 19.64 1.45
C LEU A 618 12.21 20.72 2.11
N VAL A 619 11.98 21.98 1.75
CA VAL A 619 12.66 23.16 2.32
C VAL A 619 12.37 23.34 3.82
N GLN A 620 11.23 22.84 4.31
CA GLN A 620 10.87 22.91 5.72
C GLN A 620 11.30 21.66 6.51
N ILE A 621 11.25 20.47 5.90
CA ILE A 621 11.71 19.22 6.55
C ILE A 621 13.23 19.25 6.75
N ILE A 622 13.99 19.76 5.78
CA ILE A 622 15.47 19.84 5.82
C ILE A 622 16.08 18.45 6.18
N PRO A 623 15.81 17.40 5.38
CA PRO A 623 16.34 16.07 5.66
C PRO A 623 17.87 16.05 5.52
N LYS A 624 18.56 15.17 6.26
CA LYS A 624 20.03 15.02 6.13
C LYS A 624 20.43 14.37 4.80
N ARG A 625 19.62 13.43 4.31
CA ARG A 625 19.76 12.75 3.02
C ARG A 625 18.39 12.57 2.39
N LEU A 626 18.34 12.60 1.07
CA LEU A 626 17.09 12.55 0.30
C LEU A 626 17.17 11.47 -0.77
N VAL A 627 16.19 10.57 -0.82
CA VAL A 627 15.98 9.60 -1.91
C VAL A 627 14.70 9.97 -2.62
N LEU A 628 14.79 10.20 -3.93
CA LEU A 628 13.65 10.52 -4.77
C LEU A 628 13.22 9.26 -5.54
N VAL A 629 11.98 8.85 -5.35
CA VAL A 629 11.37 7.68 -6.00
C VAL A 629 10.08 8.07 -6.71
N HIS A 630 9.35 7.08 -7.22
CA HIS A 630 8.00 7.15 -7.79
C HIS A 630 7.75 8.41 -8.64
N GLY A 631 8.15 8.36 -9.91
CA GLY A 631 8.03 9.46 -10.84
C GLY A 631 8.85 9.23 -12.11
N THR A 632 8.45 9.85 -13.21
CA THR A 632 9.21 9.77 -14.47
C THR A 632 10.64 10.27 -14.28
N ASN A 633 11.58 9.78 -15.09
CA ASN A 633 12.97 10.25 -15.06
C ASN A 633 13.08 11.79 -15.16
N ALA A 634 12.25 12.41 -16.00
CA ALA A 634 12.20 13.86 -16.14
C ALA A 634 11.72 14.57 -14.87
N SER A 635 10.72 14.01 -14.18
CA SER A 635 10.19 14.56 -12.93
C SER A 635 11.15 14.40 -11.76
N THR A 636 11.77 13.22 -11.67
CA THR A 636 12.79 12.88 -10.67
C THR A 636 13.99 13.83 -10.78
N GLN A 637 14.52 14.02 -11.99
CA GLN A 637 15.68 14.91 -12.19
C GLN A 637 15.32 16.38 -11.97
N ALA A 638 14.13 16.83 -12.37
CA ALA A 638 13.73 18.21 -12.13
C ALA A 638 13.65 18.56 -10.63
N LEU A 639 13.14 17.64 -9.80
CA LEU A 639 13.12 17.81 -8.35
C LEU A 639 14.53 17.70 -7.74
N ALA A 640 15.34 16.76 -8.22
CA ALA A 640 16.72 16.63 -7.79
C ALA A 640 17.54 17.90 -8.07
N ASP A 641 17.41 18.47 -9.27
CA ASP A 641 18.11 19.69 -9.68
C ASP A 641 17.66 20.90 -8.88
N TYR A 642 16.35 21.00 -8.56
CA TYR A 642 15.84 22.01 -7.64
C TYR A 642 16.48 21.90 -6.25
N CYS A 643 16.58 20.68 -5.70
CA CYS A 643 17.18 20.47 -4.37
C CYS A 643 18.70 20.64 -4.36
N ARG A 644 19.39 20.48 -5.51
CA ARG A 644 20.84 20.71 -5.65
C ARG A 644 21.21 22.19 -5.74
N ASP A 645 20.26 23.09 -6.00
CA ASP A 645 20.51 24.52 -6.10
C ASP A 645 21.09 25.06 -4.76
N PRO A 646 22.26 25.72 -4.76
CA PRO A 646 22.87 26.28 -3.56
C PRO A 646 22.00 27.28 -2.79
N GLN A 647 20.99 27.87 -3.41
CA GLN A 647 20.06 28.81 -2.77
C GLN A 647 18.96 28.10 -1.98
N VAL A 648 18.70 26.84 -2.27
CA VAL A 648 17.67 26.03 -1.63
C VAL A 648 18.25 25.38 -0.37
N PRO A 649 17.69 25.60 0.83
CA PRO A 649 18.25 25.10 2.08
C PRO A 649 17.88 23.62 2.31
N VAL A 650 18.24 22.76 1.37
CA VAL A 650 18.07 21.29 1.41
C VAL A 650 19.45 20.63 1.43
N THR A 651 19.50 19.35 1.81
CA THR A 651 20.75 18.57 1.76
C THR A 651 21.32 18.46 0.34
N LYS A 652 22.64 18.30 0.26
CA LYS A 652 23.35 17.99 -0.99
C LYS A 652 23.36 16.49 -1.31
N ASP A 653 23.09 15.65 -0.31
CA ASP A 653 23.11 14.20 -0.44
C ASP A 653 21.75 13.71 -0.98
N ILE A 654 21.59 13.84 -2.30
CA ILE A 654 20.36 13.52 -3.03
C ILE A 654 20.61 12.33 -3.95
N TYR A 655 19.80 11.28 -3.79
CA TYR A 655 19.92 10.02 -4.51
C TYR A 655 18.70 9.79 -5.41
N THR A 656 18.96 9.31 -6.63
CA THR A 656 17.94 8.97 -7.64
C THR A 656 18.21 7.54 -8.15
N PRO A 657 17.72 6.49 -7.44
CA PRO A 657 18.05 5.10 -7.72
C PRO A 657 17.59 4.61 -9.09
N GLY A 658 18.36 3.69 -9.67
CA GLY A 658 17.92 2.78 -10.73
C GLY A 658 17.18 1.55 -10.18
N ILE A 659 16.47 0.84 -11.07
CA ILE A 659 15.83 -0.43 -10.72
C ILE A 659 16.91 -1.47 -10.39
N GLY A 660 16.80 -2.09 -9.22
CA GLY A 660 17.76 -3.09 -8.70
C GLY A 660 19.09 -2.51 -8.21
N GLU A 661 19.27 -1.19 -8.23
CA GLU A 661 20.46 -0.54 -7.70
C GLU A 661 20.44 -0.53 -6.17
N ILE A 662 21.52 -1.02 -5.55
CA ILE A 662 21.71 -0.98 -4.09
C ILE A 662 22.44 0.31 -3.74
N LEU A 663 21.72 1.25 -3.12
CA LEU A 663 22.28 2.51 -2.66
C LEU A 663 22.72 2.41 -1.21
N ASN A 664 24.01 2.63 -0.97
CA ASN A 664 24.50 2.83 0.39
C ASN A 664 24.21 4.27 0.84
N VAL A 665 23.20 4.42 1.69
CA VAL A 665 22.77 5.68 2.27
C VAL A 665 23.16 5.77 3.75
N SER A 666 24.15 5.00 4.21
CA SER A 666 24.64 4.96 5.60
C SER A 666 25.28 6.28 6.02
N SER A 667 25.19 6.61 7.30
CA SER A 667 25.87 7.78 7.85
C SER A 667 27.25 7.35 8.30
N GLY A 668 28.31 8.02 7.86
CA GLY A 668 29.66 7.81 8.40
C GLY A 668 29.83 8.27 9.86
N LEU A 669 28.72 8.52 10.58
CA LEU A 669 28.70 8.96 11.97
C LEU A 669 28.48 7.75 12.88
N ASN A 670 29.44 7.49 13.75
CA ASN A 670 29.28 6.53 14.84
C ASN A 670 28.32 7.12 15.87
N ALA A 671 27.14 6.52 16.01
CA ALA A 671 26.20 6.87 17.07
C ALA A 671 26.51 6.05 18.33
N TYR A 672 26.58 6.72 19.49
CA TYR A 672 26.74 6.10 20.79
C TYR A 672 25.62 6.56 21.71
N LYS A 673 24.96 5.61 22.38
CA LYS A 673 23.97 5.93 23.41
C LYS A 673 24.71 6.26 24.70
N VAL A 674 24.46 7.44 25.25
CA VAL A 674 25.06 7.88 26.54
C VAL A 674 23.93 8.38 27.43
N LYS A 675 23.86 7.88 28.67
CA LYS A 675 22.87 8.31 29.65
C LYS A 675 23.41 9.50 30.46
N LEU A 676 22.66 10.58 30.55
CA LEU A 676 23.01 11.73 31.41
C LEU A 676 22.69 11.41 32.88
N THR A 677 23.57 11.75 33.83
CA THR A 677 23.22 11.69 35.25
C THR A 677 22.25 12.81 35.64
N ASP A 678 21.37 12.55 36.61
CA ASP A 678 20.44 13.56 37.15
C ASP A 678 21.17 14.79 37.71
N ALA A 679 22.38 14.60 38.24
CA ALA A 679 23.21 15.68 38.75
C ALA A 679 23.69 16.59 37.62
N LEU A 680 24.12 16.01 36.48
CA LEU A 680 24.55 16.77 35.32
C LEU A 680 23.37 17.46 34.64
N PHE A 681 22.24 16.77 34.51
CA PHE A 681 21.02 17.33 33.90
C PHE A 681 20.52 18.59 34.62
N LYS A 682 20.59 18.61 35.96
CA LYS A 682 20.23 19.79 36.78
C LYS A 682 21.16 20.99 36.60
N GLN A 683 22.39 20.79 36.11
CA GLN A 683 23.36 21.88 35.88
C GLN A 683 23.27 22.50 34.48
N ILE A 684 22.51 21.89 33.57
CA ILE A 684 22.37 22.37 32.19
C ILE A 684 21.57 23.68 32.20
N GLN A 685 22.20 24.77 31.78
CA GLN A 685 21.49 26.01 31.48
C GLN A 685 20.96 25.95 30.05
N LEU A 686 19.64 25.90 29.91
CA LEU A 686 18.98 25.89 28.61
C LEU A 686 18.65 27.32 28.17
N ALA A 687 19.11 27.70 26.98
CA ALA A 687 18.76 28.94 26.30
C ALA A 687 17.84 28.64 25.11
N ASN A 688 16.80 29.44 24.91
CA ASN A 688 15.89 29.29 23.77
C ASN A 688 16.46 30.00 22.53
N VAL A 689 16.68 29.25 21.46
CA VAL A 689 17.14 29.77 20.16
C VAL A 689 16.22 29.27 19.06
N GLN A 690 15.51 30.19 18.39
CA GLN A 690 14.67 29.88 17.23
C GLN A 690 13.67 28.73 17.45
N GLY A 691 13.10 28.62 18.66
CA GLY A 691 12.12 27.58 19.00
C GLY A 691 12.72 26.24 19.42
N SER A 692 14.05 26.14 19.54
CA SER A 692 14.75 24.98 20.11
C SER A 692 15.48 25.37 21.39
N MET A 693 15.48 24.50 22.39
CA MET A 693 16.23 24.69 23.64
C MET A 693 17.66 24.18 23.47
N LEU A 694 18.63 25.02 23.76
CA LEU A 694 20.04 24.74 23.60
C LEU A 694 20.72 24.74 24.97
N GLY A 695 21.47 23.68 25.29
CA GLY A 695 22.23 23.61 26.54
C GLY A 695 23.65 23.11 26.31
N TYR A 696 24.62 23.76 26.96
CA TYR A 696 25.99 23.25 27.02
C TYR A 696 26.06 22.10 28.01
N VAL A 697 26.68 20.99 27.61
CA VAL A 697 26.93 19.84 28.49
C VAL A 697 28.38 19.44 28.38
N SER A 698 29.06 19.37 29.53
CA SER A 698 30.40 18.82 29.67
C SER A 698 30.43 17.88 30.86
N GLY A 699 31.05 16.72 30.70
CA GLY A 699 31.08 15.70 31.74
C GLY A 699 32.07 14.60 31.43
N ARG A 700 32.28 13.71 32.40
CA ARG A 700 33.13 12.52 32.27
C ARG A 700 32.28 11.29 32.01
N ILE A 701 32.67 10.52 31.01
CA ILE A 701 32.05 9.22 30.72
C ILE A 701 32.52 8.19 31.77
N LYS A 702 31.57 7.55 32.44
CA LYS A 702 31.78 6.43 33.36
C LYS A 702 31.12 5.18 32.77
N TYR A 703 31.84 4.07 32.79
CA TYR A 703 31.30 2.74 32.50
C TYR A 703 31.02 2.05 33.84
N ALA A 704 29.76 1.75 34.14
CA ALA A 704 29.42 0.94 35.30
C ALA A 704 29.72 -0.54 34.99
N GLN A 705 30.18 -1.30 35.99
CA GLN A 705 30.76 -2.64 35.80
C GLN A 705 29.83 -3.68 35.16
N ASN A 706 28.53 -3.41 35.02
CA ASN A 706 27.51 -4.30 34.43
C ASN A 706 26.56 -3.62 33.43
N ASP A 707 26.80 -2.35 33.06
CA ASP A 707 25.85 -1.57 32.23
C ASP A 707 26.47 -1.34 30.84
N GLU A 708 25.79 -1.80 29.77
CA GLU A 708 26.28 -1.67 28.38
C GLU A 708 26.27 -0.20 27.89
N VAL A 709 25.47 0.67 28.54
CA VAL A 709 25.32 2.07 28.16
C VAL A 709 26.18 2.96 29.06
N PRO A 710 27.17 3.70 28.52
CA PRO A 710 27.98 4.63 29.30
C PRO A 710 27.15 5.77 29.89
N VAL A 711 27.56 6.24 31.06
CA VAL A 711 26.92 7.34 31.79
C VAL A 711 27.81 8.59 31.75
N LEU A 712 27.26 9.73 31.36
CA LEU A 712 27.93 11.03 31.41
C LEU A 712 27.63 11.71 32.74
N ASP A 713 28.66 11.88 33.57
CA ASP A 713 28.56 12.44 34.92
C ASP A 713 29.33 13.75 35.06
N VAL A 714 29.04 14.51 36.12
CA VAL A 714 29.67 15.80 36.41
C VAL A 714 31.18 15.64 36.55
N ASP A 715 31.94 16.47 35.84
CA ASP A 715 33.40 16.48 35.97
C ASP A 715 33.80 17.05 37.34
N SER A 716 34.27 16.17 38.22
CA SER A 716 34.73 16.49 39.58
C SER A 716 36.22 16.81 39.64
N SER A 717 36.95 16.63 38.53
CA SER A 717 38.32 17.12 38.40
C SER A 717 38.27 18.59 37.99
N GLY A 718 38.91 19.48 38.73
CA GLY A 718 38.91 20.93 38.48
C GLY A 718 39.52 21.40 37.15
N MET A 719 39.56 20.55 36.12
CA MET A 719 40.05 20.87 34.77
C MET A 719 39.01 21.62 33.91
N ALA A 720 37.73 21.63 34.30
CA ALA A 720 36.67 22.37 33.61
C ALA A 720 36.70 23.91 33.79
N LYS A 721 37.79 24.48 34.34
CA LYS A 721 38.09 25.92 34.29
C LYS A 721 39.10 26.28 33.20
N ALA A 722 39.29 25.44 32.19
CA ALA A 722 39.85 25.91 30.93
C ALA A 722 38.86 26.93 30.34
N TRP A 723 39.29 28.19 30.24
CA TRP A 723 38.52 29.31 29.74
C TRP A 723 38.12 29.05 28.27
N LEU A 724 37.02 28.34 28.04
CA LEU A 724 36.43 28.25 26.71
C LEU A 724 35.76 29.60 26.44
N PRO A 725 36.11 30.29 25.34
CA PRO A 725 35.48 31.55 25.01
C PRO A 725 33.98 31.32 24.80
N PRO A 726 33.09 32.19 25.33
CA PRO A 726 31.65 32.05 25.16
C PRO A 726 31.31 32.01 23.67
N THR A 727 30.60 30.97 23.24
CA THR A 727 30.16 30.82 21.86
C THR A 727 28.76 31.41 21.73
N PHE A 728 28.63 32.49 20.97
CA PHE A 728 27.34 33.12 20.70
C PHE A 728 26.66 32.44 19.51
N ILE A 729 25.46 31.90 19.73
CA ILE A 729 24.67 31.18 18.72
C ILE A 729 23.38 31.96 18.45
N GLY A 730 23.17 32.39 17.20
CA GLY A 730 22.00 33.16 16.75
C GLY A 730 22.20 33.79 15.36
N ASP A 731 21.13 34.33 14.75
CA ASP A 731 21.21 34.99 13.44
C ASP A 731 21.93 36.36 13.59
N SER A 732 23.13 36.49 13.04
CA SER A 732 23.95 37.70 13.15
C SER A 732 23.53 38.81 12.16
N LYS A 733 22.33 38.75 11.58
CA LYS A 733 21.82 39.77 10.66
C LYS A 733 21.52 41.07 11.41
N LEU A 734 22.25 42.13 11.06
CA LEU A 734 22.06 43.48 11.61
C LEU A 734 20.65 44.04 11.36
N SER A 735 19.93 43.56 10.34
CA SER A 735 18.55 43.95 10.05
C SER A 735 17.56 43.47 11.12
N LEU A 736 17.77 42.26 11.65
CA LEU A 736 16.95 41.71 12.72
C LEU A 736 17.23 42.45 14.03
N LEU A 737 18.52 42.69 14.31
CA LEU A 737 18.99 43.44 15.47
C LEU A 737 18.41 44.87 15.49
N ARG A 738 18.32 45.52 14.33
CA ARG A 738 17.66 46.82 14.18
C ARG A 738 16.20 46.78 14.62
N SER A 739 15.43 45.79 14.15
CA SER A 739 14.03 45.64 14.53
C SER A 739 13.86 45.41 16.04
N VAL A 740 14.78 44.67 16.67
CA VAL A 740 14.77 44.43 18.12
C VAL A 740 15.07 45.72 18.89
N LEU A 741 16.05 46.50 18.45
CA LEU A 741 16.41 47.78 19.07
C LEU A 741 15.30 48.83 18.92
N GLU A 742 14.67 48.92 17.74
CA GLU A 742 13.52 49.80 17.49
C GLU A 742 12.30 49.39 18.36
N SER A 743 12.06 48.09 18.54
CA SER A 743 10.97 47.60 19.41
C SER A 743 11.16 47.95 20.90
N ARG A 744 12.41 48.17 21.33
CA ARG A 744 12.76 48.59 22.70
C ARG A 744 12.96 50.12 22.81
N GLY A 745 12.56 50.88 21.78
CA GLY A 745 12.57 52.34 21.79
C GLY A 745 13.93 52.98 21.48
N ILE A 746 14.91 52.23 20.99
CA ILE A 746 16.25 52.73 20.66
C ILE A 746 16.30 53.04 19.16
N PRO A 747 16.54 54.30 18.73
CA PRO A 747 16.60 54.66 17.32
C PRO A 747 17.86 54.04 16.69
N ALA A 748 17.68 53.19 15.68
CA ALA A 748 18.76 52.50 14.97
C ALA A 748 18.66 52.73 13.45
N ARG A 749 19.76 53.17 12.82
CA ARG A 749 19.83 53.48 11.38
C ARG A 749 21.06 52.83 10.77
N PHE A 750 20.96 52.39 9.51
CA PHE A 750 22.12 51.94 8.76
C PHE A 750 22.85 53.15 8.16
N ASP A 751 24.17 53.16 8.30
CA ASP A 751 25.03 54.06 7.55
C ASP A 751 25.36 53.48 6.16
N SER A 752 25.89 54.32 5.27
CA SER A 752 26.32 54.02 3.91
C SER A 752 27.32 52.84 3.79
N GLU A 753 28.07 52.56 4.86
CA GLU A 753 28.99 51.41 4.95
C GLU A 753 28.37 50.12 5.51
N GLY A 754 27.05 50.08 5.74
CA GLY A 754 26.35 48.90 6.26
C GLY A 754 26.54 48.67 7.78
N THR A 755 27.04 49.67 8.50
CA THR A 755 27.14 49.68 9.97
C THR A 755 25.82 50.14 10.58
N LEU A 756 25.35 49.48 11.64
CA LEU A 756 24.14 49.87 12.35
C LEU A 756 24.49 50.88 13.45
N VAL A 757 24.03 52.12 13.31
CA VAL A 757 24.25 53.20 14.26
C VAL A 757 23.02 53.34 15.15
N CYS A 758 23.22 53.20 16.46
CA CYS A 758 22.22 53.33 17.51
C CYS A 758 22.43 54.65 18.25
N ASP A 759 21.34 55.41 18.40
CA ASP A 759 21.29 56.65 19.18
C ASP A 759 22.37 57.69 18.82
N ASN A 760 22.76 57.73 17.53
CA ASN A 760 23.79 58.61 16.95
C ASN A 760 25.19 58.54 17.60
N ALA A 761 25.45 57.62 18.53
CA ALA A 761 26.71 57.55 19.28
C ALA A 761 27.35 56.15 19.31
N ILE A 762 26.59 55.09 19.02
CA ILE A 762 27.05 53.70 19.15
C ILE A 762 26.93 53.00 17.80
N ALA A 763 28.03 52.44 17.32
CA ALA A 763 28.11 51.73 16.05
C ALA A 763 28.25 50.22 16.27
N ILE A 764 27.39 49.44 15.63
CA ILE A 764 27.41 47.97 15.63
C ILE A 764 27.81 47.50 14.24
N ARG A 765 28.97 46.86 14.14
CA ARG A 765 29.54 46.38 12.88
C ARG A 765 29.75 44.87 12.90
N ARG A 766 29.39 44.20 11.81
CA ARG A 766 29.75 42.81 11.56
C ARG A 766 31.10 42.76 10.83
N THR A 767 32.08 42.08 11.42
CA THR A 767 33.37 41.78 10.80
C THR A 767 33.43 40.30 10.45
N VAL A 768 33.57 40.00 9.16
CA VAL A 768 33.76 38.63 8.65
C VAL A 768 35.26 38.38 8.57
N ASN A 769 35.77 37.43 9.34
CA ASN A 769 37.18 37.10 9.31
C ASN A 769 37.44 36.11 8.15
N LYS A 770 38.25 36.45 7.16
CA LYS A 770 38.41 35.60 5.95
C LYS A 770 39.11 34.25 6.20
N ASN A 771 39.85 34.12 7.31
CA ASN A 771 40.61 32.92 7.67
C ASN A 771 39.90 32.00 8.70
N SER A 772 38.83 32.47 9.32
CA SER A 772 38.05 31.74 10.33
C SER A 772 36.59 31.93 9.99
N LYS A 773 35.81 30.87 9.73
CA LYS A 773 34.36 30.92 9.44
C LYS A 773 33.51 31.44 10.63
N THR A 774 34.03 32.36 11.44
CA THR A 774 33.39 32.96 12.61
C THR A 774 33.07 34.42 12.30
N ASP A 775 31.78 34.74 12.27
CA ASP A 775 31.31 36.12 12.25
C ASP A 775 31.54 36.77 13.62
N ALA A 776 32.13 37.97 13.64
CA ALA A 776 32.29 38.74 14.87
C ALA A 776 31.48 40.03 14.80
N ILE A 777 30.67 40.31 15.82
CA ILE A 777 29.96 41.59 15.98
C ILE A 777 30.79 42.47 16.91
N ARG A 778 31.16 43.66 16.42
CA ARG A 778 31.86 44.68 17.21
C ARG A 778 30.91 45.82 17.52
N ILE A 779 30.78 46.14 18.81
CA ILE A 779 30.08 47.32 19.29
C ILE A 779 31.14 48.35 19.63
N GLN A 780 31.08 49.53 19.00
CA GLN A 780 32.00 50.63 19.19
C GLN A 780 31.22 51.86 19.64
N GLY A 781 31.64 52.49 20.73
CA GLY A 781 30.97 53.67 21.29
C GLY A 781 31.62 54.11 22.59
N ASN A 782 31.26 55.30 23.05
CA ASN A 782 31.69 55.79 24.35
C ASN A 782 31.02 54.96 25.47
N PRO A 783 31.69 54.73 26.62
CA PRO A 783 31.13 53.96 27.73
C PRO A 783 30.06 54.79 28.47
N THR A 784 28.87 54.91 27.88
CA THR A 784 27.69 55.54 28.46
C THR A 784 26.71 54.48 29.00
N THR A 785 25.72 54.88 29.79
CA THR A 785 24.65 53.98 30.26
C THR A 785 23.92 53.32 29.08
N GLU A 786 23.71 54.07 27.98
CA GLU A 786 23.13 53.57 26.73
C GLU A 786 24.02 52.52 26.05
N TYR A 787 25.35 52.66 26.11
CA TYR A 787 26.27 51.64 25.57
C TYR A 787 26.11 50.30 26.28
N TYR A 788 26.02 50.31 27.61
CA TYR A 788 25.82 49.07 28.37
C TYR A 788 24.43 48.46 28.16
N LEU A 789 23.40 49.29 27.98
CA LEU A 789 22.04 48.87 27.66
C LEU A 789 21.95 48.25 26.26
N ILE A 790 22.52 48.89 25.24
CA ILE A 790 22.56 48.36 23.87
C ILE A 790 23.38 47.07 23.86
N ARG A 791 24.50 47.02 24.57
CA ARG A 791 25.32 45.81 24.70
C ARG A 791 24.55 44.66 25.37
N SER A 792 23.76 44.92 26.42
CA SER A 792 22.96 43.86 27.05
C SER A 792 21.85 43.37 26.13
N ILE A 793 21.18 44.24 25.38
CA ILE A 793 20.16 43.87 24.39
C ILE A 793 20.76 43.01 23.27
N VAL A 794 21.95 43.37 22.80
CA VAL A 794 22.68 42.58 21.80
C VAL A 794 23.04 41.21 22.36
N TYR A 795 23.53 41.12 23.60
CA TYR A 795 23.84 39.83 24.22
C TYR A 795 22.61 38.99 24.53
N GLU A 796 21.48 39.58 24.91
CA GLU A 796 20.20 38.87 25.08
C GLU A 796 19.67 38.30 23.76
N HIS A 797 20.05 38.88 22.63
CA HIS A 797 19.63 38.41 21.31
C HIS A 797 20.35 37.13 20.87
N PHE A 798 21.54 36.84 21.40
CA PHE A 798 22.32 35.64 21.10
C PHE A 798 22.27 34.68 22.30
N ALA A 799 22.09 33.38 22.05
CA ALA A 799 22.35 32.42 23.11
C ALA A 799 23.86 32.33 23.35
N THR A 800 24.26 32.44 24.61
CA THR A 800 25.66 32.27 25.02
C THR A 800 25.83 30.85 25.55
N VAL A 801 26.76 30.09 24.96
CA VAL A 801 27.05 28.69 25.30
C VAL A 801 28.50 28.53 25.70
#